data_AF-A0A9P6J4X9-F1
#
_entry.id   AF-A0A9P6J4X9-F1
#
_cell.length_a   1.000
_cell.length_b   1.000
_cell.length_c   1.000
_cell.angle_alpha   90.00
_cell.angle_beta   90.00
_cell.angle_gamma   90.00
#
_symmetry.space_group_name_H-M   'P 1'
#
loop_
_entity.id
_entity.type
_entity.pdbx_description
1 polymer ?
#
loop_
_entity_poly.entity_id
_entity_poly.type
_entity_poly.pdbx_seq_one_letter_code
_entity_poly.pdbx_strand_id
1 'polypeptide(L)'
;METIIKGVLAESTLQDKVKSTFIAQLLKQTAGQSKADAAVLLDLALELKLSHCPSRRILGKIPQRLARVHNILNGNTLTDDEKQEIERDMEILRHFGERKCISADEPLDYAIQCLLVLMYNSLPETRPLAMASYIEFLVEHLAVMPIPTSSSLETVSLMTKSAINLLEQCWSSGPDNVFMTIPQLFLRLSDDQRECSLGVGYLLQAIPDIHTSVVDPFVQNLDVTVLWRLEFTVQRLINWLVTTDMTGIGAWIVAIMESLASRGEFVLLRKMADENAYKIARQLAFRSRRHDAFRVLKFLLTGYHHSPVLFHNISKDLVPLLVSCRKSPDDRAFATEVSNLAQTLVIHFGDSDDVGARVQKARIFLDLPTVTRAEALQTMQDYSWKRGLQMQGEYSNHTLEKDMSIDYSDRPNMLRIGTTAGSRRKPAFVQPLGKVGLVNLGNSCFMNSALRALYCSSDLRRAVLVDTLGIDPKKTMTLRLRETFIGLSTSRLSIFTPLMLYKALPEWLNDGHQQDAAEFTQYDSNLLEETRMEDEDPASKRALSSFQGAMVNQIKCSVCGAVSSNKEEFYHLTIPLPKSESADIQDVVDIFPSIEDLNDENSNKYFCDGCGALQNAKRFTMLGSLPQNLILSLNRFEFDVKRSQRIKISTPVLLREVIHMKVQDSHETQGYQLYAVVIHTGESAHHGHYYTYARDDDTLAAGTQGSDPATSTAWLLYNDTSITVSSFEAMQQKLANSRSDTPYMLFLRRMDTALTQKKSKTDLSKMTVSSL
;
A
#
# COMPACT_ATOMS: atom_id res chain seq x y z
N MET A 1 14.40 47.79 -9.52
CA MET A 1 14.08 47.00 -8.31
C MET A 1 15.31 46.33 -7.74
N GLU A 2 15.99 45.49 -8.52
CA GLU A 2 17.25 44.84 -8.14
C GLU A 2 18.27 45.81 -7.50
N THR A 3 18.49 46.98 -8.10
CA THR A 3 19.39 48.01 -7.54
C THR A 3 18.95 48.56 -6.18
N ILE A 4 17.63 48.69 -5.97
CA ILE A 4 17.04 49.19 -4.73
C ILE A 4 17.16 48.12 -3.63
N ILE A 5 16.85 46.86 -3.96
CA ILE A 5 16.97 45.72 -3.05
C ILE A 5 18.44 45.53 -2.65
N LYS A 6 19.36 45.54 -3.62
CA LYS A 6 20.82 45.48 -3.36
C LYS A 6 21.30 46.62 -2.47
N GLY A 7 20.79 47.84 -2.66
CA GLY A 7 21.09 48.98 -1.80
C GLY A 7 20.58 48.82 -0.36
N VAL A 8 19.33 48.37 -0.19
CA VAL A 8 18.71 48.15 1.14
C VAL A 8 19.40 47.03 1.91
N LEU A 9 19.82 45.97 1.22
CA LEU A 9 20.54 44.86 1.82
C LEU A 9 21.97 45.23 2.22
N ALA A 10 22.66 46.02 1.38
CA ALA A 10 24.00 46.53 1.66
C ALA A 10 24.06 47.54 2.81
N GLU A 11 22.94 48.17 3.17
CA GLU A 11 22.89 49.17 4.23
C GLU A 11 22.95 48.52 5.63
N SER A 12 24.15 48.49 6.20
CA SER A 12 24.44 47.81 7.48
C SER A 12 23.72 48.39 8.70
N THR A 13 23.23 49.63 8.61
CA THR A 13 22.57 50.33 9.72
C THR A 13 21.09 49.96 9.89
N LEU A 14 20.48 49.33 8.88
CA LEU A 14 19.08 48.89 8.92
C LEU A 14 18.96 47.53 9.61
N GLN A 15 18.01 47.41 10.54
CA GLN A 15 17.69 46.13 11.17
C GLN A 15 17.05 45.16 10.17
N ASP A 16 17.37 43.86 10.28
CA ASP A 16 16.91 42.82 9.36
C ASP A 16 15.37 42.75 9.22
N LYS A 17 14.64 43.09 10.29
CA LYS A 17 13.18 43.16 10.28
C LYS A 17 12.65 44.30 9.42
N VAL A 18 13.37 45.42 9.35
CA VAL A 18 13.01 46.59 8.52
C VAL A 18 13.35 46.31 7.06
N LYS A 19 14.50 45.68 6.79
CA LYS A 19 14.91 45.25 5.44
C LYS A 19 13.89 44.26 4.84
N SER A 20 13.55 43.22 5.59
CA SER A 20 12.57 42.21 5.16
C SER A 20 11.17 42.79 4.94
N THR A 21 10.70 43.69 5.80
CA THR A 21 9.39 44.34 5.64
C THR A 21 9.36 45.25 4.42
N PHE A 22 10.43 46.03 4.18
CA PHE A 22 10.55 46.91 3.02
C PHE A 22 10.57 46.12 1.69
N ILE A 23 11.35 45.03 1.64
CA ILE A 23 11.46 44.17 0.44
C ILE A 23 10.14 43.44 0.17
N ALA A 24 9.47 42.90 1.19
CA ALA A 24 8.15 42.28 1.05
C ALA A 24 7.09 43.26 0.49
N GLN A 25 7.13 44.52 0.95
CA GLN A 25 6.19 45.55 0.51
C GLN A 25 6.48 46.05 -0.91
N LEU A 26 7.76 46.04 -1.32
CA LEU A 26 8.20 46.32 -2.69
C LEU A 26 7.75 45.21 -3.66
N LEU A 27 7.89 43.93 -3.27
CA LEU A 27 7.46 42.76 -4.05
C LEU A 27 5.94 42.71 -4.23
N LYS A 28 5.19 43.13 -3.21
CA LYS A 28 3.72 43.23 -3.24
C LYS A 28 3.21 44.25 -4.26
N GLN A 29 3.97 45.31 -4.54
CA GLN A 29 3.62 46.30 -5.56
C GLN A 29 3.91 45.83 -6.99
N THR A 30 4.63 44.72 -7.16
CA THR A 30 5.09 44.24 -8.47
C THR A 30 4.55 42.86 -8.85
N ALA A 31 3.77 42.23 -7.97
CA ALA A 31 3.03 41.01 -8.24
C ALA A 31 1.92 41.29 -9.28
N GLY A 32 2.21 41.04 -10.56
CA GLY A 32 1.25 41.20 -11.66
C GLY A 32 1.85 41.32 -13.06
N GLN A 33 3.18 41.34 -13.23
CA GLN A 33 3.79 41.41 -14.56
C GLN A 33 4.81 40.28 -14.78
N SER A 34 4.72 39.68 -15.97
CA SER A 34 5.38 38.47 -16.47
C SER A 34 6.90 38.37 -16.27
N LYS A 35 7.44 37.14 -16.39
CA LYS A 35 8.87 36.74 -16.54
C LYS A 35 9.87 37.22 -15.47
N ALA A 36 9.50 38.16 -14.60
CA ALA A 36 10.29 38.67 -13.49
C ALA A 36 10.38 37.68 -12.30
N ASP A 37 9.52 36.66 -12.28
CA ASP A 37 9.48 35.64 -11.22
C ASP A 37 10.80 34.86 -11.12
N ALA A 38 11.49 34.61 -12.23
CA ALA A 38 12.78 33.90 -12.24
C ALA A 38 13.91 34.68 -11.55
N ALA A 39 13.87 36.02 -11.58
CA ALA A 39 14.84 36.87 -10.87
C ALA A 39 14.55 36.90 -9.37
N VAL A 40 13.27 36.92 -8.98
CA VAL A 40 12.84 36.80 -7.57
C VAL A 40 13.23 35.43 -7.01
N LEU A 41 13.17 34.36 -7.82
CA LEU A 41 13.63 33.02 -7.47
C LEU A 41 15.14 32.91 -7.26
N LEU A 42 15.91 33.61 -8.09
CA LEU A 42 17.36 33.68 -7.99
C LEU A 42 17.79 34.43 -6.71
N ASP A 43 17.10 35.53 -6.38
CA ASP A 43 17.34 36.29 -5.15
C ASP A 43 16.83 35.55 -3.90
N LEU A 44 15.70 34.83 -3.94
CA LEU A 44 15.20 34.00 -2.84
C LEU A 44 16.17 32.82 -2.55
N ALA A 45 16.75 32.22 -3.59
CA ALA A 45 17.76 31.17 -3.48
C ALA A 45 19.09 31.68 -2.89
N LEU A 46 19.41 32.96 -3.09
CA LEU A 46 20.59 33.62 -2.53
C LEU A 46 20.34 34.14 -1.11
N GLU A 47 19.13 34.60 -0.76
CA GLU A 47 18.76 35.12 0.56
C GLU A 47 18.33 34.07 1.58
N LEU A 48 17.85 32.89 1.17
CA LEU A 48 17.43 31.80 2.08
C LEU A 48 18.56 31.19 2.93
N LYS A 49 19.73 31.84 3.01
CA LYS A 49 20.87 31.50 3.87
C LYS A 49 20.87 30.01 4.22
N LEU A 50 21.46 29.23 3.32
CA LEU A 50 22.12 27.95 3.58
C LEU A 50 23.24 28.10 4.64
N SER A 51 22.98 28.79 5.75
CA SER A 51 23.88 28.93 6.88
C SER A 51 23.88 27.68 7.75
N HIS A 52 22.91 26.78 7.61
CA HIS A 52 22.83 25.54 8.39
C HIS A 52 22.68 24.24 7.58
N CYS A 53 22.73 24.28 6.25
CA CYS A 53 22.69 23.05 5.44
C CYS A 53 24.10 22.48 5.22
N PRO A 54 24.38 21.20 5.58
CA PRO A 54 25.71 20.59 5.45
C PRO A 54 26.21 20.44 4.00
N SER A 55 25.33 20.64 3.01
CA SER A 55 25.59 20.38 1.59
C SER A 55 26.16 21.60 0.84
N ARG A 56 27.19 22.25 1.38
CA ARG A 56 27.83 23.45 0.77
C ARG A 56 28.48 23.21 -0.61
N ARG A 57 28.86 21.99 -0.96
CA ARG A 57 29.60 21.70 -2.22
C ARG A 57 28.72 21.56 -3.47
N ILE A 58 27.45 21.17 -3.33
CA ILE A 58 26.56 20.88 -4.47
C ILE A 58 25.65 22.09 -4.76
N LEU A 59 25.18 22.78 -3.72
CA LEU A 59 24.26 23.93 -3.85
C LEU A 59 24.96 25.22 -4.33
N GLY A 60 26.28 25.35 -4.17
CA GLY A 60 27.01 26.57 -4.54
C GLY A 60 27.08 26.88 -6.04
N LYS A 61 26.82 25.89 -6.92
CA LYS A 61 26.86 26.07 -8.38
C LYS A 61 25.47 26.21 -9.01
N ILE A 62 24.40 25.86 -8.30
CA ILE A 62 23.03 25.86 -8.83
C ILE A 62 22.52 27.28 -9.15
N PRO A 63 22.71 28.30 -8.29
CA PRO A 63 22.32 29.68 -8.61
C PRO A 63 23.08 30.25 -9.82
N GLN A 64 24.37 29.95 -9.96
CA GLN A 64 25.17 30.38 -11.12
C GLN A 64 24.67 29.77 -12.43
N ARG A 65 24.23 28.50 -12.38
CA ARG A 65 23.67 27.78 -13.54
C ARG A 65 22.28 28.27 -13.90
N LEU A 66 21.42 28.51 -12.91
CA LEU A 66 20.10 29.11 -13.10
C LEU A 66 20.20 30.53 -13.69
N ALA A 67 21.17 31.34 -13.25
CA ALA A 67 21.44 32.66 -13.82
C ALA A 67 21.87 32.60 -15.30
N ARG A 68 22.61 31.55 -15.71
CA ARG A 68 22.99 31.34 -17.12
C ARG A 68 21.81 30.94 -17.99
N VAL A 69 20.95 30.03 -17.52
CA VAL A 69 19.73 29.62 -18.22
C VAL A 69 18.75 30.79 -18.37
N HIS A 70 18.67 31.67 -17.37
CA HIS A 70 17.86 32.89 -17.40
C HIS A 70 18.27 33.89 -18.51
N ASN A 71 19.57 33.99 -18.84
CA ASN A 71 20.06 34.88 -19.90
C ASN A 71 19.57 34.47 -21.31
N ILE A 72 19.23 33.20 -21.51
CA ILE A 72 18.66 32.66 -22.76
C ILE A 72 17.22 33.10 -22.94
N LEU A 73 16.42 33.01 -21.87
CA LEU A 73 14.99 33.30 -21.87
C LEU A 73 14.69 34.79 -22.07
N ASN A 74 15.69 35.66 -21.84
CA ASN A 74 15.61 37.11 -21.97
C ASN A 74 16.31 37.69 -23.22
N GLY A 75 16.77 36.84 -24.15
CA GLY A 75 17.16 37.26 -25.49
C GLY A 75 18.61 37.72 -25.61
N ASN A 76 19.46 36.78 -26.01
CA ASN A 76 20.66 37.01 -26.82
C ASN A 76 20.78 35.82 -27.79
N THR A 77 21.25 36.03 -29.01
CA THR A 77 21.61 34.93 -29.93
C THR A 77 22.82 34.20 -29.36
N LEU A 78 22.58 33.00 -28.80
CA LEU A 78 23.61 32.14 -28.22
C LEU A 78 24.37 31.39 -29.31
N THR A 79 25.67 31.24 -29.10
CA THR A 79 26.51 30.32 -29.87
C THR A 79 26.09 28.87 -29.64
N ASP A 80 26.40 27.98 -30.57
CA ASP A 80 26.04 26.56 -30.43
C ASP A 80 26.78 25.88 -29.26
N ASP A 81 27.96 26.37 -28.90
CA ASP A 81 28.72 25.92 -27.72
C ASP A 81 28.01 26.30 -26.41
N GLU A 82 27.47 27.52 -26.31
CA GLU A 82 26.68 27.96 -25.16
C GLU A 82 25.39 27.13 -25.01
N LYS A 83 24.70 26.81 -26.12
CA LYS A 83 23.52 25.94 -26.10
C LYS A 83 23.84 24.54 -25.55
N GLN A 84 24.95 23.93 -25.97
CA GLN A 84 25.38 22.61 -25.47
C GLN A 84 25.76 22.64 -23.99
N GLU A 85 26.40 23.72 -23.52
CA GLU A 85 26.74 23.87 -22.10
C GLU A 85 25.49 24.03 -21.23
N ILE A 86 24.49 24.74 -21.74
CA ILE A 86 23.19 24.94 -21.10
C ILE A 86 22.39 23.64 -21.03
N GLU A 87 22.34 22.85 -22.10
CA GLU A 87 21.71 21.52 -22.08
C GLU A 87 22.34 20.61 -21.03
N ARG A 88 23.68 20.65 -20.90
CA ARG A 88 24.39 19.94 -19.82
C ARG A 88 24.00 20.46 -18.43
N ASP A 89 23.87 21.76 -18.25
CA ASP A 89 23.46 22.34 -16.96
C ASP A 89 22.02 21.95 -16.59
N MET A 90 21.08 21.92 -17.55
CA MET A 90 19.71 21.44 -17.36
C MET A 90 19.66 19.96 -16.99
N GLU A 91 20.46 19.12 -17.65
CA GLU A 91 20.59 17.70 -17.34
C GLU A 91 21.07 17.47 -15.90
N ILE A 92 22.06 18.25 -15.45
CA ILE A 92 22.59 18.13 -14.09
C ILE A 92 21.55 18.57 -13.04
N LEU A 93 20.77 19.62 -13.33
CA LEU A 93 19.68 20.08 -12.46
C LEU A 93 18.56 19.03 -12.38
N ARG A 94 18.21 18.40 -13.50
CA ARG A 94 17.27 17.29 -13.53
C ARG A 94 17.74 16.11 -12.68
N HIS A 95 18.98 15.66 -12.87
CA HIS A 95 19.54 14.55 -12.10
C HIS A 95 19.63 14.85 -10.60
N PHE A 96 19.90 16.11 -10.23
CA PHE A 96 19.83 16.55 -8.84
C PHE A 96 18.41 16.42 -8.26
N GLY A 97 17.41 16.90 -9.00
CA GLY A 97 16.00 16.76 -8.65
C GLY A 97 15.56 15.30 -8.49
N GLU A 98 15.91 14.45 -9.45
CA GLU A 98 15.62 13.01 -9.44
C GLU A 98 16.22 12.32 -8.22
N ARG A 99 17.51 12.55 -7.94
CA ARG A 99 18.15 11.98 -6.74
C ARG A 99 17.45 12.41 -5.45
N LYS A 100 16.93 13.64 -5.38
CA LYS A 100 16.23 14.14 -4.18
C LYS A 100 14.77 13.72 -4.08
N CYS A 101 14.09 13.49 -5.21
CA CYS A 101 12.76 12.87 -5.21
C CYS A 101 12.83 11.38 -4.85
N ILE A 102 13.98 10.72 -5.07
CA ILE A 102 14.17 9.28 -4.86
C ILE A 102 14.86 8.96 -3.52
N SER A 103 15.66 9.87 -2.94
CA SER A 103 16.43 9.56 -1.71
C SER A 103 15.56 9.58 -0.44
N ALA A 104 15.41 8.40 0.19
CA ALA A 104 14.61 8.18 1.40
C ALA A 104 15.33 8.44 2.74
N ASP A 105 16.60 8.89 2.71
CA ASP A 105 17.45 8.88 3.91
C ASP A 105 17.18 10.02 4.90
N GLU A 106 16.66 11.18 4.45
CA GLU A 106 16.24 12.30 5.30
C GLU A 106 15.10 13.11 4.63
N PRO A 107 14.09 13.61 5.37
CA PRO A 107 13.07 14.49 4.81
C PRO A 107 13.75 15.74 4.25
N LEU A 108 13.49 16.03 2.97
CA LEU A 108 14.09 17.16 2.29
C LEU A 108 13.69 18.46 3.00
N ASP A 109 14.66 19.31 3.30
CA ASP A 109 14.40 20.63 3.87
C ASP A 109 13.36 21.36 3.00
N TYR A 110 12.33 21.91 3.65
CA TYR A 110 11.20 22.54 2.95
C TYR A 110 11.64 23.68 2.03
N ALA A 111 12.70 24.43 2.39
CA ALA A 111 13.25 25.46 1.53
C ALA A 111 13.81 24.88 0.22
N ILE A 112 14.42 23.70 0.27
CA ILE A 112 14.90 23.00 -0.93
C ILE A 112 13.72 22.50 -1.76
N GLN A 113 12.64 22.03 -1.12
CA GLN A 113 11.43 21.64 -1.83
C GLN A 113 10.81 22.83 -2.59
N CYS A 114 10.69 23.99 -1.94
CA CYS A 114 10.25 25.23 -2.59
C CYS A 114 11.11 25.57 -3.82
N LEU A 115 12.44 25.51 -3.69
CA LEU A 115 13.36 25.79 -4.80
C LEU A 115 13.13 24.84 -5.99
N LEU A 116 12.92 23.55 -5.72
CA LEU A 116 12.64 22.56 -6.77
C LEU A 116 11.29 22.84 -7.45
N VAL A 117 10.21 23.09 -6.69
CA VAL A 117 8.89 23.42 -7.24
C VAL A 117 8.96 24.66 -8.14
N LEU A 118 9.69 25.67 -7.71
CA LEU A 118 9.86 26.91 -8.48
C LEU A 118 10.71 26.65 -9.74
N MET A 119 11.80 25.90 -9.61
CA MET A 119 12.63 25.49 -10.74
C MET A 119 11.83 24.71 -11.79
N TYR A 120 11.00 23.74 -11.39
CA TYR A 120 10.18 22.94 -12.31
C TYR A 120 9.07 23.74 -13.00
N ASN A 121 8.58 24.80 -12.36
CA ASN A 121 7.65 25.74 -12.98
C ASN A 121 8.35 26.62 -14.02
N SER A 122 9.55 27.13 -13.70
CA SER A 122 10.28 28.03 -14.60
C SER A 122 11.04 27.32 -15.72
N LEU A 123 11.50 26.08 -15.51
CA LEU A 123 12.31 25.28 -16.42
C LEU A 123 11.75 23.86 -16.55
N PRO A 124 10.74 23.66 -17.41
CA PRO A 124 10.09 22.36 -17.60
C PRO A 124 11.04 21.20 -17.93
N GLU A 125 12.16 21.49 -18.61
CA GLU A 125 13.19 20.53 -19.01
C GLU A 125 13.93 19.91 -17.83
N THR A 126 13.89 20.57 -16.66
CA THR A 126 14.53 20.08 -15.43
C THR A 126 13.65 19.13 -14.62
N ARG A 127 12.40 18.90 -15.04
CA ARG A 127 11.45 18.03 -14.33
C ARG A 127 11.94 16.58 -14.30
N PRO A 128 11.71 15.84 -13.20
CA PRO A 128 12.08 14.43 -13.13
C PRO A 128 11.38 13.61 -14.23
N LEU A 129 12.08 12.64 -14.82
CA LEU A 129 11.49 11.75 -15.83
C LEU A 129 10.58 10.67 -15.21
N ALA A 130 10.87 10.28 -13.96
CA ALA A 130 10.07 9.31 -13.22
C ALA A 130 8.79 9.94 -12.65
N MET A 131 7.70 9.88 -13.43
CA MET A 131 6.42 10.54 -13.10
C MET A 131 5.88 10.20 -11.71
N ALA A 132 5.94 8.92 -11.29
CA ALA A 132 5.47 8.50 -9.97
C ALA A 132 6.22 9.20 -8.82
N SER A 133 7.55 9.23 -8.87
CA SER A 133 8.38 9.91 -7.86
C SER A 133 8.20 11.43 -7.91
N TYR A 134 7.94 11.98 -9.09
CA TYR A 134 7.66 13.41 -9.24
C TYR A 134 6.33 13.82 -8.59
N ILE A 135 5.26 13.05 -8.85
CA ILE A 135 3.94 13.24 -8.22
C ILE A 135 4.05 13.06 -6.71
N GLU A 136 4.73 12.01 -6.24
CA GLU A 136 4.97 11.77 -4.82
C GLU A 136 5.68 12.96 -4.15
N PHE A 137 6.72 13.50 -4.77
CA PHE A 137 7.41 14.70 -4.28
C PHE A 137 6.48 15.92 -4.19
N LEU A 138 5.66 16.18 -5.21
CA LEU A 138 4.75 17.34 -5.22
C LEU A 138 3.65 17.20 -4.15
N VAL A 139 3.11 15.99 -3.98
CA VAL A 139 2.12 15.70 -2.93
C VAL A 139 2.76 15.83 -1.55
N GLU A 140 3.99 15.34 -1.36
CA GLU A 140 4.70 15.50 -0.09
C GLU A 140 4.98 16.96 0.24
N HIS A 141 5.40 17.75 -0.76
CA HIS A 141 5.60 19.19 -0.59
C HIS A 141 4.34 19.89 -0.06
N LEU A 142 3.18 19.57 -0.62
CA LEU A 142 1.89 20.10 -0.18
C LEU A 142 1.48 19.57 1.20
N ALA A 143 1.88 18.35 1.57
CA ALA A 143 1.55 17.73 2.85
C ALA A 143 2.34 18.32 4.03
N VAL A 144 3.60 18.71 3.81
CA VAL A 144 4.50 19.18 4.88
C VAL A 144 4.64 20.71 4.96
N MET A 145 3.83 21.46 4.21
CA MET A 145 3.93 22.92 4.21
C MET A 145 3.74 23.50 5.62
N PRO A 146 4.62 24.41 6.07
CA PRO A 146 4.58 24.99 7.40
C PRO A 146 3.33 25.86 7.59
N ILE A 147 2.82 25.88 8.83
CA ILE A 147 1.68 26.72 9.20
C ILE A 147 2.08 28.20 9.01
N PRO A 148 1.34 28.97 8.19
CA PRO A 148 1.73 30.34 7.88
C PRO A 148 1.63 31.25 9.11
N THR A 149 2.68 32.04 9.35
CA THR A 149 2.63 33.25 10.17
C THR A 149 2.03 34.39 9.34
N SER A 150 1.54 35.47 9.95
CA SER A 150 0.88 36.58 9.22
C SER A 150 1.74 37.19 8.10
N SER A 151 3.07 37.09 8.19
CA SER A 151 4.02 37.55 7.18
C SER A 151 4.35 36.52 6.07
N SER A 152 3.96 35.24 6.20
CA SER A 152 4.32 34.18 5.26
C SER A 152 3.13 33.60 4.47
N LEU A 153 1.93 34.15 4.65
CA LEU A 153 0.70 33.66 3.99
C LEU A 153 0.75 33.76 2.46
N GLU A 154 1.33 34.84 1.92
CA GLU A 154 1.47 35.04 0.47
C GLU A 154 2.44 34.03 -0.14
N THR A 155 3.55 33.74 0.52
CA THR A 155 4.53 32.73 0.10
C THR A 155 3.94 31.32 0.10
N VAL A 156 3.22 30.94 1.16
CA VAL A 156 2.54 29.64 1.23
C VAL A 156 1.48 29.52 0.14
N SER A 157 0.71 30.59 -0.11
CA SER A 157 -0.28 30.59 -1.18
C SER A 157 0.35 30.45 -2.57
N LEU A 158 1.45 31.18 -2.83
CA LEU A 158 2.20 31.05 -4.08
C LEU A 158 2.67 29.62 -4.25
N MET A 159 3.27 29.03 -3.21
CA MET A 159 3.85 27.69 -3.31
C MET A 159 2.82 26.59 -3.49
N THR A 160 1.68 26.72 -2.81
CA THR A 160 0.52 25.85 -3.01
C THR A 160 0.07 25.88 -4.48
N LYS A 161 -0.12 27.08 -5.04
CA LYS A 161 -0.55 27.25 -6.44
C LYS A 161 0.49 26.71 -7.43
N SER A 162 1.78 26.98 -7.19
CA SER A 162 2.87 26.50 -8.03
C SER A 162 2.96 24.96 -8.05
N ALA A 163 2.79 24.30 -6.91
CA ALA A 163 2.81 22.84 -6.86
C ALA A 163 1.57 22.21 -7.49
N ILE A 164 0.38 22.78 -7.26
CA ILE A 164 -0.87 22.32 -7.89
C ILE A 164 -0.80 22.48 -9.41
N ASN A 165 -0.31 23.62 -9.92
CA ASN A 165 -0.13 23.83 -11.36
C ASN A 165 0.79 22.76 -12.00
N LEU A 166 1.85 22.34 -11.31
CA LEU A 166 2.70 21.24 -11.79
C LEU A 166 1.96 19.91 -11.80
N LEU A 167 1.14 19.62 -10.78
CA LEU A 167 0.31 18.41 -10.75
C LEU A 167 -0.74 18.42 -11.86
N GLU A 168 -1.40 19.55 -12.11
CA GLU A 168 -2.35 19.72 -13.23
C GLU A 168 -1.68 19.51 -14.59
N GLN A 169 -0.44 19.97 -14.76
CA GLN A 169 0.35 19.67 -15.95
C GLN A 169 0.70 18.18 -16.06
N CYS A 170 0.99 17.50 -14.94
CA CYS A 170 1.18 16.05 -14.93
C CYS A 170 -0.11 15.34 -15.36
N TRP A 171 -1.27 15.72 -14.83
CA TRP A 171 -2.56 15.15 -15.20
C TRP A 171 -2.90 15.39 -16.67
N SER A 172 -2.55 16.57 -17.19
CA SER A 172 -2.74 16.91 -18.61
C SER A 172 -1.84 16.07 -19.54
N SER A 173 -0.69 15.60 -19.05
CA SER A 173 0.22 14.74 -19.84
C SER A 173 -0.23 13.27 -19.91
N GLY A 174 -1.12 12.84 -19.02
CA GLY A 174 -1.66 11.48 -19.02
C GLY A 174 -2.75 11.31 -17.97
N PRO A 175 -3.93 10.74 -18.32
CA PRO A 175 -5.04 10.59 -17.39
C PRO A 175 -4.70 9.70 -16.19
N ASP A 176 -3.79 8.74 -16.39
CA ASP A 176 -3.35 7.81 -15.34
C ASP A 176 -2.59 8.50 -14.19
N ASN A 177 -2.05 9.69 -14.43
CA ASN A 177 -1.30 10.44 -13.42
C ASN A 177 -2.21 10.94 -12.29
N VAL A 178 -3.49 11.20 -12.56
CA VAL A 178 -4.47 11.51 -11.50
C VAL A 178 -4.65 10.29 -10.59
N PHE A 179 -4.71 9.09 -11.18
CA PHE A 179 -4.82 7.83 -10.43
C PHE A 179 -3.55 7.49 -9.65
N MET A 180 -2.38 8.00 -10.04
CA MET A 180 -1.16 7.94 -9.21
C MET A 180 -1.17 8.94 -8.05
N THR A 181 -1.84 10.08 -8.21
CA THR A 181 -1.88 11.16 -7.21
C THR A 181 -2.78 10.80 -6.02
N ILE A 182 -3.94 10.19 -6.29
CA ILE A 182 -4.96 9.89 -5.27
C ILE A 182 -4.44 8.95 -4.16
N PRO A 183 -3.76 7.83 -4.44
CA PRO A 183 -3.19 6.98 -3.38
C PRO A 183 -2.18 7.71 -2.50
N GLN A 184 -1.35 8.59 -3.08
CA GLN A 184 -0.40 9.40 -2.32
C GLN A 184 -1.11 10.38 -1.38
N LEU A 185 -2.22 10.98 -1.83
CA LEU A 185 -3.08 11.81 -0.98
C LEU A 185 -3.64 11.03 0.20
N PHE A 186 -4.22 9.85 -0.05
CA PHE A 186 -4.79 9.02 1.02
C PHE A 186 -3.73 8.54 2.02
N LEU A 187 -2.52 8.23 1.57
CA LEU A 187 -1.40 7.88 2.45
C LEU A 187 -1.10 9.02 3.45
N ARG A 188 -1.09 10.28 2.99
CA ARG A 188 -0.82 11.43 3.87
C ARG A 188 -2.03 11.80 4.73
N LEU A 189 -3.24 11.67 4.20
CA LEU A 189 -4.47 11.94 4.93
C LEU A 189 -4.75 10.93 6.06
N SER A 190 -4.25 9.69 5.91
CA SER A 190 -4.44 8.61 6.88
C SER A 190 -3.30 8.48 7.91
N ASP A 191 -2.23 9.25 7.79
CA ASP A 191 -1.12 9.30 8.76
C ASP A 191 -1.59 10.01 10.04
N ASP A 192 -1.62 9.29 11.17
CA ASP A 192 -2.03 9.79 12.49
C ASP A 192 -0.87 10.39 13.30
N GLN A 193 0.37 10.16 12.86
CA GLN A 193 1.58 10.63 13.54
C GLN A 193 2.05 12.00 13.05
N ARG A 194 1.71 12.36 11.80
CA ARG A 194 2.10 13.64 11.20
C ARG A 194 0.90 14.55 10.95
N GLU A 195 1.06 15.82 11.28
CA GLU A 195 0.11 16.85 10.85
C GLU A 195 0.21 17.00 9.33
N CYS A 196 -0.94 16.98 8.66
CA CYS A 196 -1.05 17.19 7.23
C CYS A 196 -1.50 18.63 6.97
N SER A 197 -0.75 19.35 6.14
CA SER A 197 -0.98 20.76 5.86
C SER A 197 -2.23 20.99 4.99
N LEU A 198 -2.76 22.21 5.03
CA LEU A 198 -3.90 22.65 4.21
C LEU A 198 -3.62 22.59 2.70
N GLY A 199 -2.35 22.50 2.28
CA GLY A 199 -1.97 22.29 0.87
C GLY A 199 -2.63 21.08 0.23
N VAL A 200 -2.75 20.00 0.99
CA VAL A 200 -3.44 18.78 0.55
C VAL A 200 -4.95 19.03 0.37
N GLY A 201 -5.55 19.88 1.20
CA GLY A 201 -6.94 20.32 1.01
C GLY A 201 -7.14 21.10 -0.28
N TYR A 202 -6.24 22.04 -0.59
CA TYR A 202 -6.27 22.78 -1.86
C TYR A 202 -6.03 21.88 -3.07
N LEU A 203 -5.21 20.83 -2.92
CA LEU A 203 -5.02 19.82 -3.95
C LEU A 203 -6.30 19.01 -4.20
N LEU A 204 -7.00 18.58 -3.15
CA LEU A 204 -8.30 17.91 -3.28
C LEU A 204 -9.35 18.78 -3.99
N GLN A 205 -9.31 20.09 -3.75
CA GLN A 205 -10.17 21.06 -4.45
C GLN A 205 -9.82 21.20 -5.94
N ALA A 206 -8.56 21.00 -6.32
CA ALA A 206 -8.11 21.08 -7.71
C ALA A 206 -8.45 19.82 -8.52
N ILE A 207 -8.58 18.66 -7.87
CA ILE A 207 -8.94 17.41 -8.54
C ILE A 207 -10.43 17.45 -8.94
N PRO A 208 -10.77 17.22 -10.22
CA PRO A 208 -12.16 17.18 -10.66
C PRO A 208 -13.00 16.10 -9.95
N ASP A 209 -14.22 16.45 -9.55
CA ASP A 209 -15.15 15.58 -8.80
C ASP A 209 -15.36 14.19 -9.44
N ILE A 210 -15.24 14.06 -10.77
CA ILE A 210 -15.37 12.78 -11.49
C ILE A 210 -14.38 11.70 -11.00
N HIS A 211 -13.23 12.11 -10.48
CA HIS A 211 -12.19 11.21 -9.97
C HIS A 211 -12.43 10.72 -8.54
N THR A 212 -13.48 11.20 -7.86
CA THR A 212 -13.91 10.63 -6.56
C THR A 212 -14.35 9.17 -6.67
N SER A 213 -14.72 8.71 -7.88
CA SER A 213 -15.05 7.31 -8.18
C SER A 213 -13.92 6.31 -7.85
N VAL A 214 -12.67 6.77 -7.80
CA VAL A 214 -11.48 5.96 -7.45
C VAL A 214 -11.47 5.55 -5.99
N VAL A 215 -12.17 6.31 -5.15
CA VAL A 215 -12.24 6.05 -3.70
C VAL A 215 -12.87 4.70 -3.44
N ASP A 216 -13.88 4.29 -4.21
CA ASP A 216 -14.56 3.03 -3.93
C ASP A 216 -13.66 1.80 -4.15
N PRO A 217 -13.04 1.60 -5.33
CA PRO A 217 -12.06 0.52 -5.50
C PRO A 217 -10.92 0.56 -4.48
N PHE A 218 -10.46 1.76 -4.08
CA PHE A 218 -9.44 1.90 -3.05
C PHE A 218 -9.92 1.36 -1.69
N VAL A 219 -11.06 1.83 -1.20
CA VAL A 219 -11.60 1.45 0.11
C VAL A 219 -12.07 -0.01 0.13
N GLN A 220 -12.63 -0.54 -0.97
CA GLN A 220 -12.98 -1.96 -1.06
C GLN A 220 -11.74 -2.88 -0.97
N ASN A 221 -10.58 -2.43 -1.44
CA ASN A 221 -9.33 -3.19 -1.39
C ASN A 221 -8.52 -2.98 -0.10
N LEU A 222 -8.96 -2.10 0.82
CA LEU A 222 -8.27 -1.90 2.09
C LEU A 222 -8.43 -3.11 3.02
N ASP A 223 -7.35 -3.44 3.72
CA ASP A 223 -7.36 -4.42 4.81
C ASP A 223 -8.20 -3.89 5.99
N VAL A 224 -9.03 -4.75 6.59
CA VAL A 224 -9.90 -4.39 7.74
C VAL A 224 -9.09 -3.78 8.90
N THR A 225 -7.83 -4.20 9.08
CA THR A 225 -6.94 -3.71 10.13
C THR A 225 -6.47 -2.26 9.94
N VAL A 226 -6.53 -1.71 8.73
CA VAL A 226 -6.16 -0.30 8.44
C VAL A 226 -7.38 0.56 8.15
N LEU A 227 -8.56 -0.04 8.02
CA LEU A 227 -9.80 0.65 7.70
C LEU A 227 -10.14 1.76 8.71
N TRP A 228 -9.81 1.57 10.00
CA TRP A 228 -9.98 2.60 11.03
C TRP A 228 -9.23 3.90 10.73
N ARG A 229 -8.15 3.86 9.91
CA ARG A 229 -7.43 5.07 9.52
C ARG A 229 -8.26 5.99 8.64
N LEU A 230 -9.28 5.47 7.93
CA LEU A 230 -10.23 6.31 7.21
C LEU A 230 -11.04 7.20 8.15
N GLU A 231 -11.22 6.81 9.41
CA GLU A 231 -11.78 7.69 10.45
C GLU A 231 -10.95 8.95 10.62
N PHE A 232 -9.62 8.83 10.69
CA PHE A 232 -8.71 9.96 10.81
C PHE A 232 -8.74 10.84 9.56
N THR A 233 -8.75 10.23 8.38
CA THR A 233 -8.92 10.95 7.11
C THR A 233 -10.21 11.77 7.11
N VAL A 234 -11.36 11.13 7.38
CA VAL A 234 -12.66 11.79 7.41
C VAL A 234 -12.70 12.89 8.46
N GLN A 235 -12.19 12.63 9.66
CA GLN A 235 -12.17 13.61 10.74
C GLN A 235 -11.33 14.85 10.38
N ARG A 236 -10.21 14.66 9.68
CA ARG A 236 -9.35 15.74 9.16
C ARG A 236 -10.05 16.55 8.09
N LEU A 237 -10.67 15.90 7.10
CA LEU A 237 -11.41 16.58 6.05
C LEU A 237 -12.60 17.37 6.60
N ILE A 238 -13.34 16.81 7.57
CA ILE A 238 -14.42 17.53 8.27
C ILE A 238 -13.87 18.74 9.02
N ASN A 239 -12.71 18.60 9.69
CA ASN A 239 -12.08 19.73 10.36
C ASN A 239 -11.72 20.85 9.38
N TRP A 240 -11.19 20.52 8.21
CA TRP A 240 -10.90 21.51 7.17
C TRP A 240 -12.17 22.16 6.60
N LEU A 241 -13.22 21.39 6.35
CA LEU A 241 -14.54 21.91 5.96
C LEU A 241 -15.09 22.91 7.00
N VAL A 242 -14.86 22.65 8.29
CA VAL A 242 -15.33 23.51 9.40
C VAL A 242 -14.44 24.73 9.63
N THR A 243 -13.15 24.66 9.31
CA THR A 243 -12.17 25.70 9.66
C THR A 243 -11.77 26.60 8.49
N THR A 244 -12.02 26.18 7.25
CA THR A 244 -11.56 26.87 6.04
C THR A 244 -12.69 27.13 5.04
N ASP A 245 -12.45 27.97 4.04
CA ASP A 245 -13.38 28.25 2.93
C ASP A 245 -13.07 27.43 1.67
N MET A 246 -12.38 26.29 1.83
CA MET A 246 -12.13 25.36 0.73
C MET A 246 -13.43 24.70 0.26
N THR A 247 -13.54 24.47 -1.04
CA THR A 247 -14.72 23.86 -1.68
C THR A 247 -14.36 22.53 -2.34
N GLY A 248 -15.32 21.64 -2.51
CA GLY A 248 -15.13 20.30 -3.10
C GLY A 248 -14.77 19.22 -2.08
N ILE A 249 -14.41 19.60 -0.84
CA ILE A 249 -14.05 18.66 0.23
C ILE A 249 -15.24 17.73 0.58
N GLY A 250 -16.46 18.26 0.51
CA GLY A 250 -17.67 17.50 0.81
C GLY A 250 -17.86 16.28 -0.11
N ALA A 251 -17.44 16.36 -1.38
CA ALA A 251 -17.54 15.24 -2.31
C ALA A 251 -16.61 14.09 -1.91
N TRP A 252 -15.37 14.40 -1.51
CA TRP A 252 -14.40 13.40 -1.03
C TRP A 252 -14.83 12.72 0.27
N ILE A 253 -15.39 13.49 1.23
CA ILE A 253 -15.91 12.92 2.48
C ILE A 253 -17.03 11.92 2.17
N VAL A 254 -17.99 12.33 1.32
CA VAL A 254 -19.12 11.48 0.96
C VAL A 254 -18.66 10.24 0.19
N ALA A 255 -17.74 10.35 -0.76
CA ALA A 255 -17.21 9.20 -1.49
C ALA A 255 -16.57 8.15 -0.56
N ILE A 256 -15.81 8.58 0.45
CA ILE A 256 -15.22 7.67 1.46
C ILE A 256 -16.33 7.01 2.28
N MET A 257 -17.30 7.78 2.75
CA MET A 257 -18.40 7.26 3.57
C MET A 257 -19.36 6.35 2.79
N GLU A 258 -19.62 6.65 1.52
CA GLU A 258 -20.39 5.81 0.60
C GLU A 258 -19.70 4.47 0.38
N SER A 259 -18.38 4.47 0.15
CA SER A 259 -17.63 3.23 0.00
C SER A 259 -17.60 2.39 1.29
N LEU A 260 -17.46 3.04 2.46
CA LEU A 260 -17.61 2.37 3.76
C LEU A 260 -19.01 1.75 3.92
N ALA A 261 -20.06 2.43 3.45
CA ALA A 261 -21.43 1.91 3.51
C ALA A 261 -21.58 0.69 2.59
N SER A 262 -21.04 0.75 1.37
CA SER A 262 -21.01 -0.38 0.43
C SER A 262 -20.25 -1.58 0.98
N ARG A 263 -19.19 -1.36 1.77
CA ARG A 263 -18.44 -2.41 2.46
C ARG A 263 -19.15 -2.98 3.70
N GLY A 264 -20.22 -2.34 4.18
CA GLY A 264 -20.99 -2.77 5.36
C GLY A 264 -20.50 -2.21 6.71
N GLU A 265 -19.69 -1.15 6.71
CA GLU A 265 -19.00 -0.63 7.90
C GLU A 265 -19.86 0.36 8.71
N PHE A 266 -21.08 -0.05 9.04
CA PHE A 266 -22.11 0.82 9.62
C PHE A 266 -21.82 1.31 11.04
N VAL A 267 -21.03 0.56 11.81
CA VAL A 267 -20.62 0.95 13.18
C VAL A 267 -19.70 2.17 13.12
N LEU A 268 -18.74 2.16 12.18
CA LEU A 268 -17.81 3.25 11.97
C LEU A 268 -18.53 4.50 11.44
N LEU A 269 -19.42 4.32 10.46
CA LEU A 269 -20.24 5.41 9.92
C LEU A 269 -21.13 6.07 10.98
N ARG A 270 -21.74 5.27 11.87
CA ARG A 270 -22.54 5.78 12.99
C ARG A 270 -21.69 6.65 13.92
N LYS A 271 -20.52 6.15 14.32
CA LYS A 271 -19.58 6.91 15.16
C LYS A 271 -19.22 8.25 14.52
N MET A 272 -18.85 8.24 13.24
CA MET A 272 -18.53 9.47 12.49
C MET A 272 -19.72 10.44 12.45
N ALA A 273 -20.95 9.92 12.26
CA ALA A 273 -22.17 10.72 12.24
C ALA A 273 -22.41 11.40 13.60
N ASP A 274 -22.36 10.64 14.70
CA ASP A 274 -22.61 11.13 16.06
C ASP A 274 -21.58 12.20 16.48
N GLU A 275 -20.31 12.05 16.08
CA GLU A 275 -19.23 12.97 16.45
C GLU A 275 -19.20 14.28 15.64
N ASN A 276 -19.77 14.28 14.42
CA ASN A 276 -19.55 15.35 13.45
C ASN A 276 -20.82 16.05 12.93
N ALA A 277 -21.99 15.42 12.93
CA ALA A 277 -23.16 15.99 12.26
C ALA A 277 -23.56 17.38 12.80
N TYR A 278 -23.50 17.58 14.11
CA TYR A 278 -23.77 18.89 14.72
C TYR A 278 -22.76 19.97 14.29
N LYS A 279 -21.46 19.63 14.25
CA LYS A 279 -20.39 20.54 13.84
C LYS A 279 -20.57 20.96 12.37
N ILE A 280 -20.94 20.01 11.51
CA ILE A 280 -21.20 20.22 10.08
C ILE A 280 -22.48 21.06 9.87
N ALA A 281 -23.55 20.78 10.61
CA ALA A 281 -24.81 21.53 10.48
C ALA A 281 -24.64 23.03 10.77
N ARG A 282 -23.79 23.41 11.73
CA ARG A 282 -23.46 24.82 11.99
C ARG A 282 -22.75 25.51 10.82
N GLN A 283 -22.08 24.75 9.95
CA GLN A 283 -21.42 25.31 8.77
C GLN A 283 -22.40 25.74 7.67
N LEU A 284 -23.65 25.26 7.71
CA LEU A 284 -24.69 25.66 6.74
C LEU A 284 -24.99 27.16 6.78
N ALA A 285 -24.74 27.82 7.90
CA ALA A 285 -24.92 29.27 8.05
C ALA A 285 -23.88 30.08 7.25
N PHE A 286 -22.76 29.47 6.84
CA PHE A 286 -21.68 30.14 6.12
C PHE A 286 -21.80 29.86 4.62
N ARG A 287 -22.04 30.93 3.82
CA ARG A 287 -22.28 30.79 2.37
C ARG A 287 -21.16 30.08 1.60
N SER A 288 -19.90 30.27 1.98
CA SER A 288 -18.75 29.62 1.34
C SER A 288 -18.74 28.10 1.53
N ARG A 289 -19.25 27.60 2.66
CA ARG A 289 -19.11 26.18 3.07
C ARG A 289 -20.40 25.38 2.98
N ARG A 290 -21.54 26.08 2.91
CA ARG A 290 -22.86 25.46 3.07
C ARG A 290 -23.16 24.33 2.09
N HIS A 291 -22.64 24.39 0.85
CA HIS A 291 -22.90 23.36 -0.15
C HIS A 291 -22.19 22.05 0.19
N ASP A 292 -20.90 22.10 0.55
CA ASP A 292 -20.17 20.91 1.00
C ASP A 292 -20.69 20.40 2.34
N ALA A 293 -20.96 21.29 3.29
CA ALA A 293 -21.54 20.93 4.58
C ALA A 293 -22.90 20.23 4.40
N PHE A 294 -23.75 20.77 3.52
CA PHE A 294 -25.05 20.17 3.22
C PHE A 294 -24.92 18.82 2.54
N ARG A 295 -23.98 18.66 1.60
CA ARG A 295 -23.71 17.38 0.92
C ARG A 295 -23.38 16.27 1.93
N VAL A 296 -22.45 16.51 2.85
CA VAL A 296 -22.07 15.56 3.90
C VAL A 296 -23.24 15.32 4.87
N LEU A 297 -23.91 16.40 5.30
CA LEU A 297 -25.01 16.29 6.25
C LEU A 297 -26.21 15.51 5.68
N LYS A 298 -26.54 15.71 4.39
CA LYS A 298 -27.57 14.97 3.69
C LYS A 298 -27.28 13.48 3.76
N PHE A 299 -26.06 13.05 3.38
CA PHE A 299 -25.64 11.65 3.44
C PHE A 299 -25.79 11.05 4.85
N LEU A 300 -25.34 11.75 5.89
CA LEU A 300 -25.43 11.29 7.27
C LEU A 300 -26.89 11.13 7.74
N LEU A 301 -27.75 12.13 7.45
CA LEU A 301 -29.13 12.15 7.92
C LEU A 301 -30.02 11.13 7.18
N THR A 302 -29.83 10.95 5.87
CA THR A 302 -30.61 9.97 5.10
C THR A 302 -30.11 8.54 5.30
N GLY A 303 -28.81 8.36 5.54
CA GLY A 303 -28.21 7.05 5.80
C GLY A 303 -28.54 6.51 7.20
N TYR A 304 -28.55 7.36 8.23
CA TYR A 304 -28.82 7.00 9.63
C TYR A 304 -30.32 6.92 9.96
N HIS A 305 -31.09 6.23 9.13
CA HIS A 305 -32.56 6.21 9.14
C HIS A 305 -33.23 5.44 10.29
N HIS A 306 -32.45 4.77 11.15
CA HIS A 306 -32.95 3.95 12.27
C HIS A 306 -33.12 4.72 13.58
N SER A 307 -32.63 5.96 13.67
CA SER A 307 -32.73 6.76 14.89
C SER A 307 -33.00 8.24 14.59
N PRO A 308 -34.04 8.84 15.20
CA PRO A 308 -34.34 10.25 15.00
C PRO A 308 -33.39 11.17 15.77
N VAL A 309 -32.49 10.64 16.60
CA VAL A 309 -31.62 11.41 17.51
C VAL A 309 -30.79 12.46 16.76
N LEU A 310 -30.16 12.06 15.64
CA LEU A 310 -29.32 12.96 14.85
C LEU A 310 -30.15 14.11 14.26
N PHE A 311 -31.31 13.79 13.70
CA PHE A 311 -32.24 14.75 13.15
C PHE A 311 -32.77 15.70 14.24
N HIS A 312 -33.21 15.18 15.38
CA HIS A 312 -33.72 15.99 16.50
C HIS A 312 -32.64 16.96 17.03
N ASN A 313 -31.38 16.53 17.12
CA ASN A 313 -30.28 17.38 17.56
C ASN A 313 -30.02 18.57 16.62
N ILE A 314 -30.21 18.39 15.31
CA ILE A 314 -29.95 19.43 14.29
C ILE A 314 -31.21 20.25 13.96
N SER A 315 -32.40 19.69 14.17
CA SER A 315 -33.68 20.30 13.80
C SER A 315 -33.90 21.70 14.37
N LYS A 316 -33.32 21.99 15.55
CA LYS A 316 -33.38 23.30 16.21
C LYS A 316 -32.63 24.40 15.43
N ASP A 317 -31.61 24.03 14.66
CA ASP A 317 -30.77 24.95 13.89
C ASP A 317 -31.22 25.05 12.42
N LEU A 318 -31.95 24.05 11.91
CA LEU A 318 -32.38 23.96 10.51
C LEU A 318 -33.46 25.00 10.15
N VAL A 319 -34.38 25.29 11.06
CA VAL A 319 -35.46 26.26 10.85
C VAL A 319 -34.94 27.71 10.85
N PRO A 320 -34.11 28.15 11.83
CA PRO A 320 -33.45 29.45 11.76
C PRO A 320 -32.62 29.64 10.48
N LEU A 321 -31.94 28.58 10.01
CA LEU A 321 -31.19 28.60 8.77
C LEU A 321 -32.08 28.90 7.56
N LEU A 322 -33.20 28.18 7.40
CA LEU A 322 -34.16 28.40 6.31
C LEU A 322 -34.68 29.85 6.28
N VAL A 323 -35.01 30.41 7.45
CA VAL A 323 -35.46 31.80 7.57
C VAL A 323 -34.33 32.78 7.18
N SER A 324 -33.07 32.47 7.51
CA SER A 324 -31.92 33.31 7.16
C SER A 324 -31.65 33.38 5.65
N CYS A 325 -31.95 32.31 4.90
CA CYS A 325 -31.79 32.24 3.44
C CYS A 325 -32.71 33.19 2.67
N ARG A 326 -33.78 33.73 3.29
CA ARG A 326 -34.68 34.71 2.65
C ARG A 326 -33.96 36.00 2.21
N LYS A 327 -32.84 36.33 2.85
CA LYS A 327 -32.16 37.62 2.68
C LYS A 327 -31.53 37.81 1.29
N SER A 328 -31.41 36.77 0.47
CA SER A 328 -30.90 36.87 -0.91
C SER A 328 -31.67 35.97 -1.87
N PRO A 329 -32.02 36.44 -3.09
CA PRO A 329 -32.61 35.59 -4.12
C PRO A 329 -31.73 34.40 -4.52
N ASP A 330 -30.40 34.54 -4.43
CA ASP A 330 -29.43 33.48 -4.76
C ASP A 330 -29.49 32.29 -3.80
N ASP A 331 -30.11 32.45 -2.62
CA ASP A 331 -30.19 31.43 -1.59
C ASP A 331 -31.43 30.54 -1.75
N ARG A 332 -32.32 30.82 -2.72
CA ARG A 332 -33.59 30.08 -2.90
C ARG A 332 -33.37 28.62 -3.29
N ALA A 333 -32.39 28.33 -4.15
CA ALA A 333 -32.06 26.97 -4.56
C ALA A 333 -31.59 26.13 -3.36
N PHE A 334 -30.66 26.67 -2.58
CA PHE A 334 -30.18 26.02 -1.35
C PHE A 334 -31.28 25.86 -0.30
N ALA A 335 -32.12 26.88 -0.09
CA ALA A 335 -33.26 26.80 0.82
C ALA A 335 -34.26 25.70 0.40
N THR A 336 -34.45 25.50 -0.90
CA THR A 336 -35.28 24.41 -1.45
C THR A 336 -34.70 23.05 -1.10
N GLU A 337 -33.39 22.84 -1.29
CA GLU A 337 -32.72 21.58 -0.94
C GLU A 337 -32.80 21.27 0.56
N VAL A 338 -32.51 22.26 1.41
CA VAL A 338 -32.61 22.13 2.87
C VAL A 338 -34.04 21.84 3.30
N SER A 339 -35.02 22.52 2.70
CA SER A 339 -36.45 22.30 2.98
C SER A 339 -36.89 20.90 2.55
N ASN A 340 -36.45 20.42 1.38
CA ASN A 340 -36.77 19.09 0.90
C ASN A 340 -36.23 18.01 1.85
N LEU A 341 -34.96 18.13 2.28
CA LEU A 341 -34.38 17.22 3.27
C LEU A 341 -35.14 17.25 4.60
N ALA A 342 -35.47 18.46 5.10
CA ALA A 342 -36.22 18.62 6.35
C ALA A 342 -37.60 17.94 6.27
N GLN A 343 -38.33 18.16 5.18
CA GLN A 343 -39.63 17.54 4.94
C GLN A 343 -39.52 16.01 4.86
N THR A 344 -38.53 15.49 4.13
CA THR A 344 -38.27 14.05 4.02
C THR A 344 -38.03 13.41 5.39
N LEU A 345 -37.21 14.03 6.24
CA LEU A 345 -36.89 13.50 7.57
C LEU A 345 -38.10 13.56 8.52
N VAL A 346 -38.90 14.63 8.47
CA VAL A 346 -40.16 14.74 9.24
C VAL A 346 -41.15 13.65 8.82
N ILE A 347 -41.32 13.43 7.51
CA ILE A 347 -42.22 12.39 6.98
C ILE A 347 -41.76 10.99 7.42
N HIS A 348 -40.45 10.74 7.46
CA HIS A 348 -39.88 9.44 7.80
C HIS A 348 -39.93 9.11 9.30
N PHE A 349 -39.45 10.02 10.14
CA PHE A 349 -39.36 9.79 11.60
C PHE A 349 -40.67 10.06 12.36
N GLY A 350 -41.64 10.67 11.70
CA GLY A 350 -42.89 11.11 12.33
C GLY A 350 -42.75 12.48 12.96
N ASP A 351 -43.87 13.18 13.05
CA ASP A 351 -43.95 14.48 13.71
C ASP A 351 -43.72 14.32 15.22
N SER A 352 -42.60 14.80 15.74
CA SER A 352 -42.70 15.46 17.03
C SER A 352 -43.41 16.78 16.76
N ASP A 353 -44.64 16.95 17.26
CA ASP A 353 -45.59 18.03 16.87
C ASP A 353 -44.97 19.45 16.76
N ASP A 354 -43.87 19.71 17.46
CA ASP A 354 -43.15 20.99 17.42
C ASP A 354 -42.18 21.14 16.22
N VAL A 355 -41.48 20.09 15.77
CA VAL A 355 -40.47 20.21 14.70
C VAL A 355 -41.09 20.30 13.31
N GLY A 356 -41.99 19.39 12.92
CA GLY A 356 -42.58 19.44 11.59
C GLY A 356 -43.53 20.62 11.42
N ALA A 357 -44.22 21.06 12.48
CA ALA A 357 -44.98 22.32 12.44
C ALA A 357 -44.08 23.54 12.16
N ARG A 358 -42.86 23.58 12.70
CA ARG A 358 -41.89 24.65 12.42
C ARG A 358 -41.34 24.57 11.00
N VAL A 359 -41.02 23.37 10.50
CA VAL A 359 -40.57 23.15 9.11
C VAL A 359 -41.68 23.53 8.12
N GLN A 360 -42.92 23.14 8.39
CA GLN A 360 -44.08 23.46 7.55
C GLN A 360 -44.35 24.97 7.54
N LYS A 361 -44.31 25.64 8.70
CA LYS A 361 -44.43 27.11 8.78
C LYS A 361 -43.33 27.81 7.99
N ALA A 362 -42.07 27.38 8.12
CA ALA A 362 -40.95 27.95 7.37
C ALA A 362 -41.09 27.73 5.86
N ARG A 363 -41.52 26.54 5.43
CA ARG A 363 -41.79 26.22 4.02
C ARG A 363 -42.85 27.13 3.41
N ILE A 364 -44.00 27.28 4.08
CA ILE A 364 -45.11 28.13 3.62
C ILE A 364 -44.65 29.60 3.58
N PHE A 365 -43.96 30.04 4.63
CA PHE A 365 -43.45 31.41 4.73
C PHE A 365 -42.45 31.78 3.62
N LEU A 366 -41.70 30.80 3.10
CA LEU A 366 -40.69 30.99 2.06
C LEU A 366 -41.17 30.62 0.65
N ASP A 367 -42.43 30.21 0.48
CA ASP A 367 -43.00 29.76 -0.81
C ASP A 367 -42.13 28.66 -1.48
N LEU A 368 -41.86 27.61 -0.71
CA LEU A 368 -41.03 26.47 -1.14
C LEU A 368 -41.88 25.23 -1.50
N PRO A 369 -41.40 24.38 -2.43
CA PRO A 369 -42.08 23.15 -2.84
C PRO A 369 -42.40 22.20 -1.67
N THR A 370 -43.50 21.46 -1.81
CA THR A 370 -43.89 20.40 -0.87
C THR A 370 -43.32 19.07 -1.35
N VAL A 371 -42.71 18.30 -0.44
CA VAL A 371 -42.29 16.92 -0.71
C VAL A 371 -43.42 15.96 -0.37
N THR A 372 -43.78 15.10 -1.30
CA THR A 372 -44.79 14.05 -1.09
C THR A 372 -44.22 12.89 -0.28
N ARG A 373 -45.11 12.10 0.34
CA ARG A 373 -44.69 10.90 1.09
C ARG A 373 -43.95 9.88 0.20
N ALA A 374 -44.36 9.75 -1.06
CA ALA A 374 -43.70 8.86 -2.01
C ALA A 374 -42.27 9.32 -2.33
N GLU A 375 -42.08 10.62 -2.61
CA GLU A 375 -40.75 11.20 -2.88
C GLU A 375 -39.83 11.11 -1.66
N ALA A 376 -40.37 11.34 -0.46
CA ALA A 376 -39.63 11.21 0.79
C ALA A 376 -39.14 9.77 1.01
N LEU A 377 -40.03 8.77 0.86
CA LEU A 377 -39.68 7.36 0.99
C LEU A 377 -38.67 6.92 -0.06
N GLN A 378 -38.83 7.35 -1.31
CA GLN A 378 -37.89 7.07 -2.39
C GLN A 378 -36.50 7.66 -2.07
N THR A 379 -36.45 8.91 -1.60
CA THR A 379 -35.19 9.56 -1.19
C THR A 379 -34.52 8.78 -0.05
N MET A 380 -35.27 8.35 0.96
CA MET A 380 -34.71 7.55 2.07
C MET A 380 -34.19 6.19 1.60
N GLN A 381 -34.84 5.57 0.61
CA GLN A 381 -34.36 4.32 0.00
C GLN A 381 -33.09 4.54 -0.82
N ASP A 382 -33.05 5.60 -1.63
CA ASP A 382 -31.94 5.89 -2.52
C ASP A 382 -30.62 6.14 -1.80
N TYR A 383 -30.69 6.76 -0.61
CA TYR A 383 -29.55 7.10 0.21
C TYR A 383 -29.37 6.20 1.45
N SER A 384 -30.09 5.07 1.51
CA SER A 384 -29.90 4.09 2.59
C SER A 384 -28.50 3.48 2.49
N TRP A 385 -27.76 3.47 3.61
CA TRP A 385 -26.46 2.78 3.69
C TRP A 385 -26.53 1.30 3.29
N LYS A 386 -27.72 0.68 3.37
CA LYS A 386 -27.95 -0.73 3.03
C LYS A 386 -28.11 -1.00 1.53
N ARG A 387 -28.25 0.03 0.68
CA ARG A 387 -28.44 -0.11 -0.77
C ARG A 387 -27.26 -0.81 -1.46
N GLY A 388 -26.03 -0.55 -1.00
CA GLY A 388 -24.82 -1.18 -1.55
C GLY A 388 -24.83 -2.72 -1.43
N LEU A 389 -25.36 -3.25 -0.32
CA LEU A 389 -25.47 -4.69 -0.07
C LEU A 389 -26.61 -5.36 -0.86
N GLN A 390 -27.71 -4.65 -1.10
CA GLN A 390 -28.86 -5.20 -1.84
C GLN A 390 -28.58 -5.40 -3.34
N MET A 391 -27.64 -4.63 -3.92
CA MET A 391 -27.19 -4.78 -5.30
C MET A 391 -26.19 -5.93 -5.49
N GLN A 392 -25.59 -6.45 -4.40
CA GLN A 392 -24.58 -7.53 -4.40
C GLN A 392 -25.16 -8.94 -4.11
N GLY A 393 -26.49 -9.09 -4.07
CA GLY A 393 -27.13 -10.38 -4.31
C GLY A 393 -27.25 -11.38 -3.16
N GLU A 394 -26.71 -11.18 -1.96
CA GLU A 394 -26.79 -12.21 -0.89
C GLU A 394 -26.81 -11.68 0.55
N TYR A 395 -27.84 -10.96 1.02
CA TYR A 395 -28.07 -10.86 2.48
C TYR A 395 -29.56 -10.76 2.81
N SER A 396 -30.08 -11.74 3.56
CA SER A 396 -31.46 -11.72 4.06
C SER A 396 -31.62 -10.76 5.24
N ASN A 397 -32.72 -10.00 5.26
CA ASN A 397 -33.00 -8.94 6.23
C ASN A 397 -33.04 -9.40 7.71
N HIS A 398 -33.10 -10.70 7.99
CA HIS A 398 -33.36 -11.23 9.34
C HIS A 398 -32.14 -11.30 10.27
N THR A 399 -30.91 -11.30 9.75
CA THR A 399 -29.69 -11.43 10.57
C THR A 399 -29.18 -10.08 11.10
N LEU A 400 -29.62 -8.96 10.52
CA LEU A 400 -29.13 -7.60 10.79
C LEU A 400 -29.84 -6.88 11.96
N GLU A 401 -31.06 -7.28 12.34
CA GLU A 401 -31.80 -6.63 13.43
C GLU A 401 -31.27 -7.01 14.82
N LYS A 402 -30.63 -8.18 14.97
CA LYS A 402 -30.13 -8.70 16.25
C LYS A 402 -28.88 -7.99 16.77
N ASP A 403 -28.01 -7.49 15.90
CA ASP A 403 -26.83 -6.71 16.30
C ASP A 403 -27.16 -5.25 16.67
N MET A 404 -28.42 -4.82 16.48
CA MET A 404 -28.86 -3.44 16.67
C MET A 404 -29.64 -3.20 17.98
N SER A 405 -29.94 -4.23 18.79
CA SER A 405 -30.77 -4.13 20.00
C SER A 405 -30.00 -4.32 21.32
N ILE A 406 -28.82 -3.73 21.47
CA ILE A 406 -28.10 -3.75 22.76
C ILE A 406 -28.55 -2.56 23.62
N ASP A 407 -29.15 -2.88 24.76
CA ASP A 407 -29.58 -1.95 25.81
C ASP A 407 -28.39 -1.22 26.46
N TYR A 408 -28.52 0.09 26.68
CA TYR A 408 -27.46 1.02 27.10
C TYR A 408 -27.58 1.44 28.58
N SER A 409 -28.22 0.65 29.43
CA SER A 409 -28.30 0.95 30.87
C SER A 409 -27.02 0.70 31.66
N ASP A 410 -26.06 -0.05 31.11
CA ASP A 410 -24.79 -0.36 31.79
C ASP A 410 -23.57 0.27 31.09
N ARG A 411 -23.36 1.57 31.33
CA ARG A 411 -22.03 2.19 31.19
C ARG A 411 -21.60 2.79 32.52
N PRO A 412 -20.42 2.41 33.07
CA PRO A 412 -19.76 3.21 34.08
C PRO A 412 -19.29 4.53 33.46
N ASN A 413 -19.68 5.65 34.07
CA ASN A 413 -19.19 6.99 33.75
C ASN A 413 -17.66 7.03 33.62
N MET A 414 -17.15 7.32 32.42
CA MET A 414 -15.76 7.76 32.25
C MET A 414 -15.70 9.07 31.46
N LEU A 415 -15.94 10.15 32.19
CA LEU A 415 -15.36 11.46 31.90
C LEU A 415 -15.08 12.15 33.24
N ARG A 416 -13.88 11.94 33.77
CA ARG A 416 -13.23 12.88 34.68
C ARG A 416 -11.72 12.87 34.42
N ILE A 417 -11.26 14.02 33.93
CA ILE A 417 -9.86 14.41 33.87
C ILE A 417 -9.36 14.46 35.32
N GLY A 418 -8.31 13.70 35.62
CA GLY A 418 -7.69 13.63 36.93
C GLY A 418 -6.39 12.83 36.86
N THR A 419 -5.28 13.52 37.06
CA THR A 419 -3.94 12.99 37.28
C THR A 419 -3.92 11.91 38.36
N THR A 420 -3.52 10.67 38.04
CA THR A 420 -2.67 9.77 38.86
C THR A 420 -2.50 8.40 38.19
N ALA A 421 -1.41 7.73 38.56
CA ALA A 421 -0.82 6.55 37.94
C ALA A 421 -1.67 5.27 38.00
N GLY A 422 -1.48 4.40 37.00
CA GLY A 422 -1.67 2.95 37.09
C GLY A 422 -3.07 2.43 36.76
N SER A 423 -3.33 2.14 35.48
CA SER A 423 -4.25 1.05 35.10
C SER A 423 -3.88 0.48 33.74
N ARG A 424 -3.76 -0.85 33.68
CA ARG A 424 -3.19 -1.63 32.57
C ARG A 424 -4.08 -1.53 31.32
N ARG A 425 -3.53 -0.96 30.24
CA ARG A 425 -4.08 -1.02 28.87
C ARG A 425 -4.07 -2.47 28.38
N LYS A 426 -5.15 -2.93 27.74
CA LYS A 426 -5.05 -4.06 26.79
C LYS A 426 -4.14 -3.61 25.63
N PRO A 427 -3.20 -4.43 25.14
CA PRO A 427 -2.23 -3.98 24.16
C PRO A 427 -2.91 -3.67 22.82
N ALA A 428 -2.61 -2.50 22.25
CA ALA A 428 -2.84 -2.22 20.84
C ALA A 428 -2.04 -3.24 19.99
N PHE A 429 -2.56 -3.64 18.83
CA PHE A 429 -1.78 -4.43 17.87
C PHE A 429 -0.65 -3.55 17.32
N VAL A 430 0.51 -3.67 17.94
CA VAL A 430 1.76 -3.06 17.49
C VAL A 430 2.29 -3.93 16.36
N GLN A 431 2.40 -3.41 15.13
CA GLN A 431 3.19 -4.06 14.09
C GLN A 431 4.58 -4.35 14.68
N PRO A 432 5.13 -5.57 14.52
CA PRO A 432 6.40 -5.92 15.14
C PRO A 432 7.48 -4.90 14.76
N LEU A 433 8.10 -4.28 15.77
CA LEU A 433 9.06 -3.20 15.57
C LEU A 433 10.18 -3.65 14.62
N GLY A 434 10.45 -2.88 13.57
CA GLY A 434 11.52 -3.18 12.61
C GLY A 434 11.18 -4.22 11.53
N LYS A 435 9.91 -4.58 11.34
CA LYS A 435 9.45 -5.38 10.19
C LYS A 435 8.68 -4.49 9.20
N VAL A 436 8.90 -4.73 7.90
CA VAL A 436 8.41 -3.89 6.80
C VAL A 436 7.53 -4.74 5.87
N GLY A 437 6.29 -4.30 5.63
CA GLY A 437 5.35 -4.89 4.67
C GLY A 437 5.58 -4.38 3.25
N LEU A 438 4.97 -5.02 2.26
CA LEU A 438 5.10 -4.65 0.84
C LEU A 438 3.78 -4.12 0.30
N VAL A 439 3.81 -2.98 -0.41
CA VAL A 439 2.62 -2.43 -1.07
C VAL A 439 2.19 -3.36 -2.20
N ASN A 440 0.89 -3.65 -2.29
CA ASN A 440 0.28 -4.31 -3.44
C ASN A 440 0.09 -3.27 -4.56
N LEU A 441 0.67 -3.53 -5.73
CA LEU A 441 0.69 -2.61 -6.88
C LEU A 441 -0.50 -2.82 -7.83
N GLY A 442 -1.52 -3.57 -7.40
CA GLY A 442 -2.61 -4.06 -8.24
C GLY A 442 -2.30 -5.48 -8.71
N ASN A 443 -2.84 -6.47 -8.00
CA ASN A 443 -2.60 -7.91 -8.23
C ASN A 443 -1.15 -8.40 -8.05
N SER A 444 -0.30 -7.67 -7.33
CA SER A 444 1.11 -8.04 -7.12
C SER A 444 1.37 -8.89 -5.87
N CYS A 445 0.33 -9.47 -5.25
CA CYS A 445 0.46 -10.24 -4.00
C CYS A 445 1.27 -11.53 -4.17
N PHE A 446 1.29 -12.12 -5.38
CA PHE A 446 2.15 -13.27 -5.72
C PHE A 446 3.64 -12.94 -5.51
N MET A 447 4.06 -11.77 -6.02
CA MET A 447 5.41 -11.25 -5.88
C MET A 447 5.71 -10.89 -4.43
N ASN A 448 4.82 -10.16 -3.75
CA ASN A 448 5.02 -9.76 -2.35
C ASN A 448 5.22 -10.97 -1.43
N SER A 449 4.39 -12.00 -1.61
CA SER A 449 4.43 -13.21 -0.79
C SER A 449 5.70 -14.04 -1.02
N ALA A 450 6.09 -14.21 -2.28
CA ALA A 450 7.33 -14.89 -2.66
C ALA A 450 8.57 -14.13 -2.16
N LEU A 451 8.65 -12.81 -2.41
CA LEU A 451 9.75 -11.96 -1.93
C LEU A 451 9.90 -12.03 -0.42
N ARG A 452 8.79 -12.08 0.32
CA ARG A 452 8.85 -12.18 1.77
C ARG A 452 9.43 -13.50 2.24
N ALA A 453 9.04 -14.61 1.61
CA ALA A 453 9.58 -15.92 1.92
C ALA A 453 11.08 -16.00 1.59
N LEU A 454 11.48 -15.47 0.43
CA LEU A 454 12.87 -15.37 -0.01
C LEU A 454 13.72 -14.52 0.94
N TYR A 455 13.23 -13.34 1.34
CA TYR A 455 13.91 -12.42 2.26
C TYR A 455 14.15 -13.04 3.65
N CYS A 456 13.31 -13.98 4.08
CA CYS A 456 13.49 -14.67 5.37
C CYS A 456 14.58 -15.75 5.34
N SER A 457 15.15 -16.06 4.17
CA SER A 457 16.39 -16.83 4.08
C SER A 457 17.58 -15.91 4.32
N SER A 458 18.32 -16.13 5.41
CA SER A 458 19.53 -15.38 5.74
C SER A 458 20.61 -15.51 4.69
N ASP A 459 20.76 -16.69 4.08
CA ASP A 459 21.76 -16.92 3.03
C ASP A 459 21.44 -16.12 1.77
N LEU A 460 20.17 -16.14 1.32
CA LEU A 460 19.75 -15.35 0.18
C LEU A 460 19.79 -13.84 0.48
N ARG A 461 19.26 -13.44 1.64
CA ARG A 461 19.24 -12.04 2.08
C ARG A 461 20.65 -11.46 2.16
N ARG A 462 21.59 -12.20 2.76
CA ARG A 462 23.00 -11.79 2.86
C ARG A 462 23.63 -11.66 1.48
N ALA A 463 23.41 -12.64 0.61
CA ALA A 463 23.95 -12.59 -0.73
C ALA A 463 23.41 -11.43 -1.56
N VAL A 464 22.09 -11.24 -1.58
CA VAL A 464 21.47 -10.14 -2.30
C VAL A 464 21.92 -8.79 -1.76
N LEU A 465 22.13 -8.62 -0.44
CA LEU A 465 22.51 -7.33 0.15
C LEU A 465 24.02 -7.01 0.00
N VAL A 466 24.88 -8.00 0.20
CA VAL A 466 26.34 -7.85 0.29
C VAL A 466 27.03 -8.11 -1.05
N ASP A 467 26.65 -9.17 -1.75
CA ASP A 467 27.42 -9.71 -2.88
C ASP A 467 27.09 -9.00 -4.21
N THR A 468 26.05 -8.18 -4.22
CA THR A 468 25.61 -7.38 -5.37
C THR A 468 26.22 -5.96 -5.39
N LEU A 469 27.24 -5.70 -4.57
CA LEU A 469 27.98 -4.44 -4.55
C LEU A 469 28.83 -4.29 -5.83
N GLY A 470 28.41 -3.40 -6.75
CA GLY A 470 29.18 -3.09 -7.97
C GLY A 470 28.62 -3.69 -9.26
N ILE A 471 27.42 -4.28 -9.23
CA ILE A 471 26.72 -4.76 -10.43
C ILE A 471 26.51 -3.62 -11.44
N ASP A 472 26.75 -3.90 -12.72
CA ASP A 472 26.48 -3.00 -13.84
C ASP A 472 25.02 -2.50 -13.78
N PRO A 473 24.76 -1.18 -13.80
CA PRO A 473 23.42 -0.61 -13.89
C PRO A 473 22.53 -1.21 -15.00
N LYS A 474 23.10 -1.86 -16.02
CA LYS A 474 22.38 -2.57 -17.07
C LYS A 474 21.72 -3.88 -16.61
N LYS A 475 22.23 -4.57 -15.58
CA LYS A 475 21.62 -5.77 -14.98
C LYS A 475 20.49 -5.36 -14.05
N THR A 476 19.42 -4.84 -14.65
CA THR A 476 18.35 -4.10 -13.98
C THR A 476 17.71 -4.90 -12.86
N MET A 477 17.47 -6.21 -13.02
CA MET A 477 16.63 -6.95 -12.09
C MET A 477 17.27 -7.31 -10.74
N THR A 478 18.50 -7.85 -10.73
CA THR A 478 19.22 -8.13 -9.48
C THR A 478 19.41 -6.86 -8.65
N LEU A 479 19.64 -5.72 -9.31
CA LEU A 479 19.71 -4.42 -8.66
C LEU A 479 18.36 -4.03 -8.01
N ARG A 480 17.23 -4.23 -8.70
CA ARG A 480 15.90 -3.92 -8.14
C ARG A 480 15.50 -4.86 -6.99
N LEU A 481 15.88 -6.14 -7.08
CA LEU A 481 15.69 -7.10 -5.99
C LEU A 481 16.48 -6.66 -4.76
N ARG A 482 17.74 -6.24 -4.96
CA ARG A 482 18.58 -5.68 -3.91
C ARG A 482 17.98 -4.43 -3.28
N GLU A 483 17.57 -3.46 -4.08
CA GLU A 483 16.90 -2.24 -3.59
C GLU A 483 15.69 -2.59 -2.71
N THR A 484 14.93 -3.61 -3.12
CA THR A 484 13.78 -4.11 -2.36
C THR A 484 14.21 -4.73 -1.03
N PHE A 485 15.27 -5.53 -1.00
CA PHE A 485 15.79 -6.14 0.23
C PHE A 485 16.41 -5.09 1.17
N ILE A 486 17.05 -4.05 0.62
CA ILE A 486 17.50 -2.88 1.39
C ILE A 486 16.28 -2.21 2.01
N GLY A 487 15.24 -1.92 1.22
CA GLY A 487 13.98 -1.37 1.71
C GLY A 487 13.36 -2.18 2.85
N LEU A 488 13.33 -3.51 2.73
CA LEU A 488 12.81 -4.40 3.76
C LEU A 488 13.66 -4.45 5.04
N SER A 489 14.96 -4.14 4.96
CA SER A 489 15.90 -4.18 6.09
C SER A 489 16.12 -2.83 6.78
N THR A 490 16.09 -1.73 6.03
CA THR A 490 16.50 -0.40 6.52
C THR A 490 15.36 0.61 6.55
N SER A 491 14.22 0.34 5.91
CA SER A 491 13.12 1.30 5.89
C SER A 491 12.65 1.61 7.31
N ARG A 492 12.54 2.91 7.59
CA ARG A 492 11.96 3.42 8.83
C ARG A 492 10.42 3.44 8.78
N LEU A 493 9.86 3.27 7.59
CA LEU A 493 8.44 3.04 7.40
C LEU A 493 8.16 1.56 7.60
N SER A 494 6.99 1.23 8.14
CA SER A 494 6.56 -0.17 8.26
C SER A 494 6.12 -0.79 6.93
N ILE A 495 6.25 -0.05 5.83
CA ILE A 495 5.82 -0.45 4.48
C ILE A 495 6.89 0.00 3.47
N PHE A 496 7.09 -0.81 2.42
CA PHE A 496 7.96 -0.52 1.29
C PHE A 496 7.22 -0.81 -0.04
N THR A 497 7.47 -0.01 -1.07
CA THR A 497 6.82 -0.14 -2.38
C THR A 497 7.79 -0.74 -3.40
N PRO A 498 7.66 -2.02 -3.79
CA PRO A 498 8.57 -2.69 -4.72
C PRO A 498 8.31 -2.33 -6.20
N LEU A 499 7.98 -1.06 -6.50
CA LEU A 499 7.56 -0.62 -7.83
C LEU A 499 8.64 -0.81 -8.90
N MET A 500 9.89 -0.52 -8.56
CA MET A 500 10.99 -0.64 -9.51
C MET A 500 11.28 -2.09 -9.86
N LEU A 501 11.16 -3.01 -8.90
CA LEU A 501 11.26 -4.45 -9.10
C LEU A 501 10.13 -4.93 -10.01
N TYR A 502 8.88 -4.57 -9.71
CA TYR A 502 7.72 -4.93 -10.54
C TYR A 502 7.87 -4.46 -12.01
N LYS A 503 8.29 -3.21 -12.23
CA LYS A 503 8.49 -2.65 -13.57
C LYS A 503 9.60 -3.31 -14.37
N ALA A 504 10.56 -3.92 -13.71
CA ALA A 504 11.70 -4.56 -14.35
C ALA A 504 11.42 -6.04 -14.67
N LEU A 505 10.31 -6.61 -14.16
CA LEU A 505 9.86 -7.95 -14.56
C LEU A 505 9.50 -7.99 -16.05
N PRO A 506 9.54 -9.18 -16.68
CA PRO A 506 8.99 -9.38 -18.01
C PRO A 506 7.55 -8.90 -18.14
N GLU A 507 7.16 -8.48 -19.34
CA GLU A 507 5.81 -7.95 -19.63
C GLU A 507 4.69 -8.91 -19.20
N TRP A 508 4.89 -10.22 -19.38
CA TRP A 508 3.94 -11.25 -18.98
C TRP A 508 3.80 -11.43 -17.45
N LEU A 509 4.74 -10.91 -16.64
CA LEU A 509 4.67 -10.92 -15.16
C LEU A 509 4.26 -9.57 -14.56
N ASN A 510 4.23 -8.48 -15.36
CA ASN A 510 3.90 -7.14 -14.87
C ASN A 510 2.72 -6.46 -15.59
N ASP A 511 1.91 -7.25 -16.28
CA ASP A 511 0.72 -6.84 -17.03
C ASP A 511 -0.48 -6.42 -16.17
N GLY A 512 -0.36 -6.49 -14.84
CA GLY A 512 -1.42 -6.14 -13.89
C GLY A 512 -2.45 -7.25 -13.65
N HIS A 513 -2.27 -8.42 -14.27
CA HIS A 513 -3.07 -9.61 -13.98
C HIS A 513 -2.54 -10.36 -12.75
N GLN A 514 -3.35 -11.27 -12.23
CA GLN A 514 -2.93 -12.18 -11.17
C GLN A 514 -2.01 -13.26 -11.75
N GLN A 515 -0.88 -13.50 -11.09
CA GLN A 515 0.16 -14.43 -11.54
C GLN A 515 0.43 -15.52 -10.50
N ASP A 516 1.19 -16.55 -10.90
CA ASP A 516 1.58 -17.65 -10.04
C ASP A 516 2.83 -17.31 -9.21
N ALA A 517 2.75 -17.43 -7.88
CA ALA A 517 3.87 -17.10 -6.99
C ALA A 517 5.08 -18.04 -7.16
N ALA A 518 4.85 -19.30 -7.56
CA ALA A 518 5.91 -20.26 -7.80
C ALA A 518 6.61 -19.97 -9.13
N GLU A 519 5.87 -19.59 -10.17
CA GLU A 519 6.42 -19.17 -11.46
C GLU A 519 7.30 -17.93 -11.32
N PHE A 520 6.87 -16.93 -10.55
CA PHE A 520 7.70 -15.78 -10.18
C PHE A 520 9.00 -16.20 -9.46
N THR A 521 8.91 -17.12 -8.50
CA THR A 521 10.08 -17.59 -7.72
C THR A 521 11.07 -18.37 -8.60
N GLN A 522 10.55 -19.16 -9.54
CA GLN A 522 11.36 -19.89 -10.51
C GLN A 522 12.05 -18.93 -11.49
N TYR A 523 11.35 -17.90 -11.96
CA TYR A 523 11.93 -16.84 -12.78
C TYR A 523 13.05 -16.09 -12.03
N ASP A 524 12.82 -15.70 -10.77
CA ASP A 524 13.83 -15.03 -9.94
C ASP A 524 15.08 -15.91 -9.74
N SER A 525 14.89 -17.23 -9.57
CA SER A 525 15.99 -18.19 -9.46
C SER A 525 16.81 -18.27 -10.75
N ASN A 526 16.15 -18.33 -11.91
CA ASN A 526 16.80 -18.35 -13.23
C ASN A 526 17.52 -17.03 -13.55
N LEU A 527 16.98 -15.91 -13.09
CA LEU A 527 17.59 -14.60 -13.25
C LEU A 527 18.86 -14.45 -12.40
N LEU A 528 18.87 -15.02 -11.20
CA LEU A 528 20.10 -15.16 -10.41
C LEU A 528 21.12 -16.04 -11.15
N GLU A 529 20.69 -17.07 -11.91
CA GLU A 529 21.59 -17.84 -12.77
C GLU A 529 22.10 -17.07 -14.00
N GLU A 530 21.32 -16.20 -14.64
CA GLU A 530 21.77 -15.42 -15.81
C GLU A 530 22.94 -14.47 -15.48
N THR A 531 23.12 -14.13 -14.19
CA THR A 531 24.32 -13.42 -13.74
C THR A 531 25.63 -14.23 -13.88
N ARG A 532 25.57 -15.54 -14.19
CA ARG A 532 26.71 -16.46 -14.40
C ARG A 532 27.56 -16.17 -15.64
N MET A 533 27.10 -15.38 -16.61
CA MET A 533 27.74 -15.34 -17.93
C MET A 533 28.85 -14.29 -18.09
N GLU A 534 29.01 -13.33 -17.18
CA GLU A 534 30.11 -12.34 -17.26
C GLU A 534 30.59 -11.98 -15.84
N ASP A 535 31.85 -12.35 -15.58
CA ASP A 535 32.72 -12.07 -14.42
C ASP A 535 32.48 -12.77 -13.07
N GLU A 536 33.56 -13.38 -12.58
CA GLU A 536 33.65 -14.25 -11.40
C GLU A 536 33.47 -13.51 -10.07
N ASP A 537 32.23 -13.41 -9.56
CA ASP A 537 32.01 -13.15 -8.13
C ASP A 537 31.71 -14.46 -7.35
N PRO A 538 32.62 -14.93 -6.47
CA PRO A 538 32.44 -16.15 -5.68
C PRO A 538 31.28 -16.11 -4.68
N ALA A 539 30.72 -14.94 -4.40
CA ALA A 539 29.74 -14.75 -3.35
C ALA A 539 28.29 -14.92 -3.89
N SER A 540 27.99 -14.34 -5.06
CA SER A 540 26.77 -14.63 -5.84
C SER A 540 26.59 -16.13 -6.15
N LYS A 541 27.70 -16.84 -6.44
CA LYS A 541 27.73 -18.30 -6.64
C LYS A 541 27.34 -19.08 -5.37
N ARG A 542 27.73 -18.59 -4.18
CA ARG A 542 27.44 -19.26 -2.89
C ARG A 542 25.96 -19.19 -2.54
N ALA A 543 25.29 -18.09 -2.82
CA ALA A 543 23.86 -17.88 -2.54
C ALA A 543 22.96 -18.88 -3.28
N LEU A 544 23.12 -18.96 -4.61
CA LEU A 544 22.37 -19.87 -5.47
C LEU A 544 22.72 -21.32 -5.17
N SER A 545 23.99 -21.62 -4.91
CA SER A 545 24.42 -22.97 -4.53
C SER A 545 23.74 -23.46 -3.24
N SER A 546 23.27 -22.54 -2.37
CA SER A 546 22.52 -22.93 -1.17
C SER A 546 21.14 -23.51 -1.51
N PHE A 547 20.54 -23.16 -2.65
CA PHE A 547 19.25 -23.67 -3.12
C PHE A 547 19.38 -24.83 -4.12
N GLN A 548 20.58 -25.13 -4.58
CA GLN A 548 20.83 -26.13 -5.61
C GLN A 548 20.80 -27.56 -5.05
N GLY A 549 19.87 -28.36 -5.56
CA GLY A 549 19.78 -29.80 -5.39
C GLY A 549 19.97 -30.54 -6.71
N ALA A 550 19.92 -31.88 -6.66
CA ALA A 550 19.93 -32.69 -7.86
C ALA A 550 18.97 -33.88 -7.74
N MET A 551 18.30 -34.20 -8.85
CA MET A 551 17.50 -35.40 -9.06
C MET A 551 18.23 -36.37 -9.99
N VAL A 552 17.92 -37.65 -9.83
CA VAL A 552 18.41 -38.73 -10.69
C VAL A 552 17.20 -39.41 -11.31
N ASN A 553 17.12 -39.34 -12.64
CA ASN A 553 16.09 -39.99 -13.45
C ASN A 553 16.71 -41.23 -14.10
N GLN A 554 16.26 -42.43 -13.71
CA GLN A 554 16.71 -43.68 -14.29
C GLN A 554 15.60 -44.33 -15.11
N ILE A 555 15.91 -44.77 -16.33
CA ILE A 555 14.99 -45.54 -17.18
C ILE A 555 15.60 -46.92 -17.39
N LYS A 556 14.92 -47.95 -16.89
CA LYS A 556 15.31 -49.35 -17.08
C LYS A 556 14.44 -50.00 -18.14
N CYS A 557 15.04 -50.40 -19.26
CA CYS A 557 14.35 -51.16 -20.30
C CYS A 557 13.92 -52.53 -19.77
N SER A 558 12.66 -52.91 -19.99
CA SER A 558 12.12 -54.20 -19.50
C SER A 558 12.58 -55.39 -20.35
N VAL A 559 13.07 -55.15 -21.57
CA VAL A 559 13.48 -56.20 -22.52
C VAL A 559 14.96 -56.53 -22.40
N CYS A 560 15.85 -55.55 -22.63
CA CYS A 560 17.30 -55.78 -22.59
C CYS A 560 17.94 -55.49 -21.23
N GLY A 561 17.19 -54.91 -20.28
CA GLY A 561 17.70 -54.57 -18.95
C GLY A 561 18.64 -53.36 -18.90
N ALA A 562 18.95 -52.72 -20.04
CA ALA A 562 19.77 -51.52 -20.10
C ALA A 562 19.16 -50.40 -19.23
N VAL A 563 20.01 -49.71 -18.47
CA VAL A 563 19.64 -48.59 -17.61
C VAL A 563 20.25 -47.33 -18.19
N SER A 564 19.40 -46.38 -18.56
CA SER A 564 19.79 -45.00 -18.82
C SER A 564 19.63 -44.19 -17.53
N SER A 565 20.58 -43.32 -17.22
CA SER A 565 20.54 -42.46 -16.03
C SER A 565 20.86 -41.04 -16.43
N ASN A 566 19.97 -40.10 -16.11
CA ASN A 566 20.20 -38.67 -16.25
C ASN A 566 20.22 -38.02 -14.86
N LYS A 567 21.11 -37.05 -14.66
CA LYS A 567 21.16 -36.25 -13.45
C LYS A 567 20.76 -34.82 -13.82
N GLU A 568 19.74 -34.31 -13.13
CA GLU A 568 19.17 -32.99 -13.38
C GLU A 568 19.26 -32.15 -12.11
N GLU A 569 19.69 -30.90 -12.25
CA GLU A 569 19.77 -29.96 -11.13
C GLU A 569 18.42 -29.29 -10.90
N PHE A 570 18.11 -28.94 -9.65
CA PHE A 570 16.91 -28.17 -9.31
C PHE A 570 17.20 -27.11 -8.26
N TYR A 571 16.51 -25.98 -8.35
CA TYR A 571 16.48 -24.93 -7.32
C TYR A 571 15.14 -24.88 -6.57
N HIS A 572 14.13 -25.50 -7.19
CA HIS A 572 12.76 -25.49 -6.76
C HIS A 572 12.12 -26.84 -7.11
N LEU A 573 11.57 -27.51 -6.09
CA LEU A 573 10.98 -28.83 -6.25
C LEU A 573 9.47 -28.73 -6.25
N THR A 574 8.84 -29.10 -7.37
CA THR A 574 7.37 -29.17 -7.46
C THR A 574 6.92 -30.61 -7.25
N ILE A 575 6.03 -30.83 -6.28
CA ILE A 575 5.56 -32.17 -5.89
C ILE A 575 4.06 -32.30 -6.16
N PRO A 576 3.62 -33.35 -6.88
CA PRO A 576 2.20 -33.63 -7.06
C PRO A 576 1.53 -34.04 -5.74
N LEU A 577 0.29 -33.59 -5.54
CA LEU A 577 -0.49 -34.01 -4.39
C LEU A 577 -1.18 -35.37 -4.66
N PRO A 578 -1.21 -36.28 -3.68
CA PRO A 578 -1.94 -37.53 -3.81
C PRO A 578 -3.45 -37.25 -3.88
N LYS A 579 -4.16 -38.02 -4.72
CA LYS A 579 -5.63 -37.98 -4.82
C LYS A 579 -6.24 -38.62 -3.57
N SER A 580 -6.33 -37.83 -2.51
CA SER A 580 -6.80 -38.21 -1.18
C SER A 580 -7.65 -37.10 -0.56
N GLU A 581 -8.47 -37.42 0.44
CA GLU A 581 -9.30 -36.44 1.15
C GLU A 581 -8.45 -35.46 1.96
N SER A 582 -7.27 -35.89 2.43
CA SER A 582 -6.29 -35.08 3.14
C SER A 582 -4.91 -35.73 3.02
N ALA A 583 -3.84 -34.93 3.11
CA ALA A 583 -2.48 -35.45 3.10
C ALA A 583 -1.63 -34.85 4.23
N ASP A 584 -0.67 -35.61 4.76
CA ASP A 584 0.41 -35.10 5.58
C ASP A 584 1.60 -34.73 4.68
N ILE A 585 2.24 -33.58 4.93
CA ILE A 585 3.37 -33.14 4.10
C ILE A 585 4.54 -34.14 4.10
N GLN A 586 4.74 -34.89 5.19
CA GLN A 586 5.78 -35.92 5.24
C GLN A 586 5.45 -37.05 4.26
N ASP A 587 4.20 -37.52 4.24
CA ASP A 587 3.77 -38.56 3.32
C ASP A 587 3.88 -38.12 1.86
N VAL A 588 3.53 -36.85 1.57
CA VAL A 588 3.67 -36.26 0.22
C VAL A 588 5.12 -36.29 -0.26
N VAL A 589 6.07 -35.98 0.63
CA VAL A 589 7.50 -35.98 0.32
C VAL A 589 8.08 -37.39 0.22
N ASP A 590 7.60 -38.33 1.04
CA ASP A 590 8.04 -39.72 1.01
C ASP A 590 7.60 -40.47 -0.26
N ILE A 591 6.50 -40.02 -0.89
CA ILE A 591 5.96 -40.57 -2.14
C ILE A 591 6.59 -39.91 -3.38
N PHE A 592 7.27 -38.78 -3.24
CA PHE A 592 7.90 -38.07 -4.36
C PHE A 592 8.87 -38.97 -5.17
N PRO A 593 9.75 -39.78 -4.52
CA PRO A 593 10.47 -40.82 -5.24
C PRO A 593 9.49 -41.80 -5.87
N SER A 594 9.31 -41.67 -7.17
CA SER A 594 8.21 -42.30 -7.89
C SER A 594 8.73 -43.25 -8.96
N ILE A 595 7.90 -44.27 -9.21
CA ILE A 595 8.09 -45.25 -10.27
C ILE A 595 6.96 -45.04 -11.27
N GLU A 596 7.31 -44.83 -12.53
CA GLU A 596 6.36 -44.72 -13.64
C GLU A 596 6.60 -45.84 -14.64
N ASP A 597 5.53 -46.53 -15.04
CA ASP A 597 5.57 -47.52 -16.10
C ASP A 597 5.41 -46.83 -17.48
N LEU A 598 6.43 -46.95 -18.31
CA LEU A 598 6.45 -46.48 -19.70
C LEU A 598 6.01 -47.63 -20.61
N ASN A 599 4.79 -47.58 -21.13
CA ASN A 599 4.17 -48.69 -21.87
C ASN A 599 3.14 -48.20 -22.90
N ASP A 600 2.53 -49.14 -23.64
CA ASP A 600 1.47 -48.82 -24.62
C ASP A 600 0.20 -48.27 -23.96
N GLU A 601 -0.18 -48.76 -22.78
CA GLU A 601 -1.41 -48.35 -22.09
C GLU A 601 -1.38 -46.84 -21.75
N ASN A 602 -0.21 -46.34 -21.36
CA ASN A 602 0.04 -44.94 -21.07
C ASN A 602 0.49 -44.15 -22.31
N SER A 603 0.54 -44.77 -23.50
CA SER A 603 0.96 -44.17 -24.76
C SER A 603 2.32 -43.45 -24.72
N ASN A 604 3.25 -43.93 -23.86
CA ASN A 604 4.50 -43.25 -23.52
C ASN A 604 5.74 -44.17 -23.57
N LYS A 605 5.77 -45.14 -24.48
CA LYS A 605 6.90 -46.08 -24.63
C LYS A 605 8.26 -45.39 -24.79
N TYR A 606 9.29 -46.01 -24.23
CA TYR A 606 10.67 -45.52 -24.28
C TYR A 606 11.42 -46.06 -25.50
N PHE A 607 12.07 -45.20 -26.28
CA PHE A 607 12.97 -45.64 -27.35
C PHE A 607 14.31 -46.09 -26.74
N CYS A 608 14.60 -47.39 -26.81
CA CYS A 608 15.81 -47.96 -26.25
C CYS A 608 16.89 -48.13 -27.33
N ASP A 609 18.01 -47.43 -27.21
CA ASP A 609 19.13 -47.52 -28.16
C ASP A 609 19.71 -48.94 -28.28
N GLY A 610 19.78 -49.66 -27.15
CA GLY A 610 20.25 -51.05 -27.14
C GLY A 610 19.33 -52.03 -27.88
N CYS A 611 18.03 -51.73 -27.96
CA CYS A 611 17.06 -52.52 -28.72
C CYS A 611 16.79 -51.95 -30.12
N GLY A 612 17.16 -50.70 -30.39
CA GLY A 612 16.85 -49.96 -31.62
C GLY A 612 15.35 -49.73 -31.86
N ALA A 613 14.50 -49.79 -30.82
CA ALA A 613 13.04 -49.73 -30.95
C ALA A 613 12.35 -49.17 -29.70
N LEU A 614 11.06 -48.83 -29.83
CA LEU A 614 10.18 -48.47 -28.72
C LEU A 614 9.88 -49.70 -27.85
N GLN A 615 10.18 -49.60 -26.55
CA GLN A 615 10.07 -50.68 -25.58
C GLN A 615 9.36 -50.24 -24.32
N ASN A 616 8.83 -51.24 -23.59
CA ASN A 616 8.33 -51.01 -22.24
C ASN A 616 9.51 -50.79 -21.29
N ALA A 617 9.41 -49.81 -20.40
CA ALA A 617 10.45 -49.47 -19.45
C ALA A 617 9.86 -48.99 -18.12
N LYS A 618 10.68 -48.95 -17.08
CA LYS A 618 10.34 -48.31 -15.81
C LYS A 618 11.20 -47.07 -15.61
N ARG A 619 10.56 -45.93 -15.37
CA ARG A 619 11.21 -44.68 -15.00
C ARG A 619 11.20 -44.52 -13.48
N PHE A 620 12.35 -44.24 -12.91
CA PHE A 620 12.55 -43.98 -11.49
C PHE A 620 13.04 -42.54 -11.35
N THR A 621 12.35 -41.74 -10.56
CA THR A 621 12.80 -40.39 -10.19
C THR A 621 13.18 -40.39 -8.73
N MET A 622 14.42 -40.00 -8.43
CA MET A 622 14.98 -40.06 -7.08
C MET A 622 15.73 -38.76 -6.76
N LEU A 623 15.88 -38.44 -5.48
CA LEU A 623 16.68 -37.31 -5.02
C LEU A 623 18.15 -37.73 -4.95
N GLY A 624 19.01 -37.10 -5.74
CA GLY A 624 20.46 -37.38 -5.77
C GLY A 624 21.27 -36.51 -4.81
N SER A 625 20.89 -35.24 -4.61
CA SER A 625 21.45 -34.37 -3.57
C SER A 625 20.44 -33.33 -3.13
N LEU A 626 20.54 -32.93 -1.86
CA LEU A 626 19.58 -32.02 -1.21
C LEU A 626 20.23 -30.66 -0.90
N PRO A 627 19.55 -29.53 -1.17
CA PRO A 627 20.10 -28.18 -1.02
C PRO A 627 20.16 -27.74 0.44
N GLN A 628 20.93 -26.73 0.78
CA GLN A 628 20.91 -26.17 2.14
C GLN A 628 19.55 -25.47 2.44
N ASN A 629 18.98 -24.79 1.45
CA ASN A 629 17.66 -24.18 1.49
C ASN A 629 16.78 -24.87 0.43
N LEU A 630 15.68 -25.47 0.84
CA LEU A 630 14.75 -26.16 -0.05
C LEU A 630 13.50 -25.31 -0.26
N ILE A 631 13.17 -25.02 -1.52
CA ILE A 631 11.87 -24.49 -1.92
C ILE A 631 11.05 -25.64 -2.48
N LEU A 632 9.89 -25.88 -1.89
CA LEU A 632 8.98 -26.97 -2.26
C LEU A 632 7.61 -26.39 -2.59
N SER A 633 7.15 -26.55 -3.84
CA SER A 633 5.79 -26.19 -4.24
C SER A 633 4.90 -27.41 -4.34
N LEU A 634 3.68 -27.28 -3.81
CA LEU A 634 2.63 -28.27 -3.98
C LEU A 634 1.93 -27.99 -5.31
N ASN A 635 1.93 -28.95 -6.23
CA ASN A 635 1.25 -28.80 -7.52
C ASN A 635 -0.27 -28.76 -7.29
N ARG A 636 -0.82 -27.55 -7.15
CA ARG A 636 -2.24 -27.33 -6.86
C ARG A 636 -3.04 -26.84 -8.05
N PHE A 637 -2.43 -26.69 -9.21
CA PHE A 637 -3.10 -26.15 -10.39
C PHE A 637 -2.92 -27.11 -11.57
N GLU A 638 -3.98 -27.87 -11.87
CA GLU A 638 -3.98 -28.86 -12.94
C GLU A 638 -5.00 -28.49 -14.02
N PHE A 639 -4.78 -28.94 -15.26
CA PHE A 639 -5.78 -28.80 -16.33
C PHE A 639 -6.68 -30.03 -16.34
N ASP A 640 -7.96 -29.86 -16.02
CA ASP A 640 -8.95 -30.91 -16.15
C ASP A 640 -9.36 -31.05 -17.61
N VAL A 641 -8.80 -32.06 -18.29
CA VAL A 641 -9.07 -32.35 -19.71
C VAL A 641 -10.56 -32.59 -19.95
N LYS A 642 -11.30 -33.20 -19.01
CA LYS A 642 -12.73 -33.48 -19.19
C LYS A 642 -13.56 -32.21 -19.15
N ARG A 643 -13.20 -31.27 -18.29
CA ARG A 643 -13.87 -29.98 -18.15
C ARG A 643 -13.29 -28.88 -19.05
N SER A 644 -12.17 -29.16 -19.71
CA SER A 644 -11.41 -28.18 -20.51
C SER A 644 -11.11 -26.89 -19.73
N GLN A 645 -10.79 -27.01 -18.44
CA GLN A 645 -10.56 -25.86 -17.57
C GLN A 645 -9.41 -26.12 -16.59
N ARG A 646 -8.72 -25.07 -16.17
CA ARG A 646 -7.74 -25.15 -15.07
C ARG A 646 -8.50 -25.25 -13.74
N ILE A 647 -8.10 -26.18 -12.89
CA ILE A 647 -8.72 -26.43 -11.59
C ILE A 647 -7.71 -26.30 -10.46
N LYS A 648 -8.18 -25.85 -9.30
CA LYS A 648 -7.41 -25.82 -8.07
C LYS A 648 -7.62 -27.12 -7.29
N ILE A 649 -6.53 -27.74 -6.84
CA ILE A 649 -6.55 -28.89 -5.94
C ILE A 649 -6.61 -28.37 -4.51
N SER A 650 -7.80 -28.46 -3.92
CA SER A 650 -8.08 -27.98 -2.56
C SER A 650 -7.88 -29.03 -1.47
N THR A 651 -7.21 -30.16 -1.77
CA THR A 651 -6.87 -31.18 -0.77
C THR A 651 -6.16 -30.53 0.43
N PRO A 652 -6.72 -30.63 1.65
CA PRO A 652 -6.09 -30.16 2.87
C PRO A 652 -4.75 -30.85 3.09
N VAL A 653 -3.72 -30.09 3.45
CA VAL A 653 -2.39 -30.62 3.75
C VAL A 653 -1.97 -30.22 5.16
N LEU A 654 -1.74 -31.21 6.01
CA LEU A 654 -1.18 -31.02 7.34
C LEU A 654 0.31 -30.73 7.22
N LEU A 655 0.71 -29.51 7.59
CA LEU A 655 2.12 -29.10 7.59
C LEU A 655 2.85 -29.65 8.82
N ARG A 656 4.16 -29.85 8.73
CA ARG A 656 5.04 -30.14 9.87
C ARG A 656 6.13 -29.08 9.94
N GLU A 657 6.52 -28.67 11.15
CA GLU A 657 7.67 -27.78 11.31
C GLU A 657 8.99 -28.43 10.89
N VAL A 658 9.06 -29.77 10.96
CA VAL A 658 10.21 -30.55 10.52
C VAL A 658 9.74 -31.66 9.59
N ILE A 659 10.37 -31.75 8.41
CA ILE A 659 10.21 -32.87 7.49
C ILE A 659 11.55 -33.59 7.30
N HIS A 660 11.50 -34.85 6.94
CA HIS A 660 12.67 -35.67 6.66
C HIS A 660 12.67 -36.05 5.19
N MET A 661 13.81 -35.88 4.53
CA MET A 661 13.99 -36.23 3.13
C MET A 661 15.08 -37.28 2.97
N LYS A 662 14.87 -38.20 2.04
CA LYS A 662 15.81 -39.28 1.77
C LYS A 662 16.48 -39.08 0.40
N VAL A 663 17.81 -39.12 0.41
CA VAL A 663 18.64 -39.14 -0.81
C VAL A 663 18.83 -40.60 -1.24
N GLN A 664 18.93 -40.82 -2.54
CA GLN A 664 19.32 -42.09 -3.13
C GLN A 664 20.62 -42.61 -2.48
N ASP A 665 20.65 -43.91 -2.18
CA ASP A 665 21.78 -44.63 -1.58
C ASP A 665 22.22 -44.17 -0.17
N SER A 666 21.49 -43.24 0.46
CA SER A 666 21.69 -42.86 1.87
C SER A 666 20.85 -43.72 2.82
N HIS A 667 21.49 -44.24 3.86
CA HIS A 667 20.80 -44.88 4.99
C HIS A 667 20.19 -43.86 5.97
N GLU A 668 20.64 -42.61 5.93
CA GLU A 668 20.17 -41.53 6.80
C GLU A 668 19.22 -40.58 6.05
N THR A 669 18.20 -40.11 6.76
CA THR A 669 17.31 -39.05 6.28
C THR A 669 17.82 -37.68 6.72
N GLN A 670 17.77 -36.71 5.82
CA GLN A 670 18.10 -35.32 6.13
C GLN A 670 16.87 -34.58 6.66
N GLY A 671 16.98 -34.04 7.88
CA GLY A 671 15.94 -33.17 8.45
C GLY A 671 15.96 -31.76 7.87
N TYR A 672 14.77 -31.21 7.63
CA TYR A 672 14.53 -29.84 7.17
C TYR A 672 13.54 -29.16 8.09
N GLN A 673 13.86 -27.93 8.50
CA GLN A 673 13.00 -27.11 9.32
C GLN A 673 12.30 -26.05 8.47
N LEU A 674 10.98 -25.98 8.57
CA LEU A 674 10.15 -25.00 7.89
C LEU A 674 10.38 -23.60 8.47
N TYR A 675 10.61 -22.61 7.61
CA TYR A 675 10.74 -21.21 8.02
C TYR A 675 9.78 -20.25 7.30
N ALA A 676 9.27 -20.60 6.11
CA ALA A 676 8.19 -19.85 5.48
C ALA A 676 7.20 -20.73 4.73
N VAL A 677 5.94 -20.27 4.67
CA VAL A 677 4.81 -20.89 3.97
C VAL A 677 4.06 -19.81 3.22
N VAL A 678 4.02 -19.92 1.89
CA VAL A 678 3.16 -19.10 1.03
C VAL A 678 1.81 -19.81 0.92
N ILE A 679 0.74 -19.11 1.28
CA ILE A 679 -0.64 -19.58 1.19
C ILE A 679 -1.31 -18.95 -0.02
N HIS A 680 -2.03 -19.76 -0.79
CA HIS A 680 -2.98 -19.26 -1.79
C HIS A 680 -4.40 -19.37 -1.23
N THR A 681 -5.11 -18.25 -1.14
CA THR A 681 -6.54 -18.21 -0.79
C THR A 681 -7.39 -17.93 -2.02
N GLY A 682 -8.45 -18.73 -2.19
CA GLY A 682 -9.37 -18.66 -3.34
C GLY A 682 -9.79 -20.06 -3.81
N GLU A 683 -10.99 -20.21 -4.35
CA GLU A 683 -11.47 -21.50 -4.87
C GLU A 683 -11.07 -21.74 -6.33
N SER A 684 -10.67 -20.69 -7.04
CA SER A 684 -10.32 -20.73 -8.46
C SER A 684 -8.82 -21.01 -8.67
N ALA A 685 -8.48 -21.54 -9.85
CA ALA A 685 -7.11 -21.59 -10.36
C ALA A 685 -6.70 -20.36 -11.17
N HIS A 686 -7.64 -19.45 -11.44
CA HIS A 686 -7.45 -18.25 -12.23
C HIS A 686 -7.36 -16.98 -11.38
N HIS A 687 -7.88 -17.03 -10.16
CA HIS A 687 -7.89 -15.87 -9.27
C HIS A 687 -7.88 -16.25 -7.79
N GLY A 688 -7.24 -15.41 -7.00
CA GLY A 688 -7.08 -15.55 -5.57
C GLY A 688 -6.18 -14.49 -4.97
N HIS A 689 -5.67 -14.75 -3.78
CA HIS A 689 -4.73 -13.88 -3.08
C HIS A 689 -3.63 -14.69 -2.42
N TYR A 690 -2.41 -14.16 -2.41
CA TYR A 690 -1.26 -14.78 -1.76
C TYR A 690 -0.89 -14.02 -0.49
N TYR A 691 -0.55 -14.76 0.55
CA TYR A 691 0.05 -14.21 1.77
C TYR A 691 1.04 -15.23 2.37
N THR A 692 1.94 -14.77 3.24
CA THR A 692 3.07 -15.59 3.72
C THR A 692 3.14 -15.64 5.23
N TYR A 693 3.18 -16.84 5.81
CA TYR A 693 3.68 -17.04 7.17
C TYR A 693 5.19 -17.25 7.12
N ALA A 694 5.98 -16.51 7.88
CA ALA A 694 7.43 -16.72 7.93
C ALA A 694 8.05 -16.34 9.28
N ARG A 695 9.19 -16.95 9.59
CA ARG A 695 10.12 -16.59 10.68
C ARG A 695 11.53 -16.44 10.11
N ASP A 696 12.39 -15.72 10.82
CA ASP A 696 13.78 -15.51 10.40
C ASP A 696 14.58 -16.80 10.60
N ASP A 697 15.23 -17.32 9.56
CA ASP A 697 16.00 -18.57 9.65
C ASP A 697 17.29 -18.44 10.48
N ASP A 698 17.84 -17.23 10.62
CA ASP A 698 18.98 -16.90 11.49
C ASP A 698 18.71 -17.35 12.95
N THR A 699 17.44 -17.39 13.36
CA THR A 699 17.02 -17.86 14.69
C THR A 699 17.00 -19.36 14.87
N LEU A 700 17.08 -20.12 13.77
CA LEU A 700 17.11 -21.58 13.75
C LEU A 700 18.55 -22.11 13.85
N ALA A 701 19.53 -21.33 13.36
CA ALA A 701 20.96 -21.67 13.40
C ALA A 701 21.63 -21.32 14.74
N ALA A 702 21.21 -20.23 15.39
CA ALA A 702 21.81 -19.74 16.64
C ALA A 702 21.14 -20.35 17.88
N GLY A 703 21.55 -21.56 18.26
CA GLY A 703 21.21 -22.11 19.56
C GLY A 703 21.96 -21.43 20.72
N THR A 704 21.88 -20.11 20.95
CA THR A 704 22.29 -19.48 22.23
C THR A 704 22.04 -17.96 22.32
N GLN A 705 21.51 -17.55 23.48
CA GLN A 705 21.85 -16.37 24.30
C GLN A 705 22.24 -15.05 23.59
N GLY A 706 21.34 -14.06 23.61
CA GLY A 706 21.77 -12.65 23.42
C GLY A 706 20.70 -11.62 23.04
N SER A 707 19.56 -12.02 22.49
CA SER A 707 18.46 -11.11 22.14
C SER A 707 17.15 -11.53 22.82
N ASP A 708 16.25 -10.56 23.03
CA ASP A 708 14.96 -10.74 23.71
C ASP A 708 14.19 -11.94 23.08
N PRO A 709 13.99 -13.07 23.80
CA PRO A 709 13.53 -14.33 23.21
C PRO A 709 12.15 -14.25 22.55
N ALA A 710 11.35 -13.24 22.91
CA ALA A 710 9.95 -13.13 22.53
C ALA A 710 9.71 -12.59 21.10
N THR A 711 10.67 -11.90 20.49
CA THR A 711 10.50 -11.28 19.16
C THR A 711 11.31 -11.94 18.05
N SER A 712 12.34 -12.73 18.39
CA SER A 712 13.25 -13.31 17.39
C SER A 712 12.72 -14.62 16.77
N THR A 713 11.97 -15.44 17.50
CA THR A 713 11.56 -16.81 17.07
C THR A 713 10.11 -16.92 16.61
N ALA A 714 9.34 -15.83 16.72
CA ALA A 714 7.90 -15.83 16.45
C ALA A 714 7.62 -15.96 14.94
N TRP A 715 6.62 -16.78 14.62
CA TRP A 715 6.03 -16.78 13.29
C TRP A 715 5.33 -15.44 13.05
N LEU A 716 5.50 -14.88 11.86
CA LEU A 716 4.87 -13.64 11.45
C LEU A 716 4.02 -13.92 10.21
N LEU A 717 2.81 -13.39 10.18
CA LEU A 717 1.93 -13.39 9.02
C LEU A 717 2.12 -12.08 8.27
N TYR A 718 2.62 -12.18 7.05
CA TYR A 718 2.81 -11.08 6.10
C TYR A 718 1.69 -11.15 5.07
N ASN A 719 0.88 -10.11 5.03
CA ASN A 719 -0.21 -9.95 4.07
C ASN A 719 -0.07 -8.56 3.44
N ASP A 720 0.71 -8.48 2.36
CA ASP A 720 1.12 -7.22 1.74
C ASP A 720 1.70 -6.23 2.78
N THR A 721 0.97 -5.15 3.06
CA THR A 721 1.40 -4.09 4.00
C THR A 721 1.17 -4.47 5.47
N SER A 722 0.32 -5.46 5.73
CA SER A 722 -0.06 -5.91 7.06
C SER A 722 0.91 -6.99 7.56
N ILE A 723 1.41 -6.82 8.79
CA ILE A 723 2.26 -7.80 9.47
C ILE A 723 1.67 -8.06 10.85
N THR A 724 1.39 -9.33 11.14
CA THR A 724 0.84 -9.74 12.43
C THR A 724 1.68 -10.86 13.05
N VAL A 725 1.79 -10.84 14.38
CA VAL A 725 2.42 -11.95 15.11
C VAL A 725 1.49 -13.17 15.08
N SER A 726 2.05 -14.33 14.80
CA SER A 726 1.35 -15.61 14.72
C SER A 726 2.17 -16.73 15.38
N SER A 727 1.63 -17.93 15.35
CA SER A 727 2.35 -19.16 15.68
C SER A 727 2.12 -20.22 14.61
N PHE A 728 2.88 -21.32 14.66
CA PHE A 728 2.69 -22.45 13.75
C PHE A 728 1.32 -23.12 13.98
N GLU A 729 0.90 -23.24 15.24
CA GLU A 729 -0.38 -23.82 15.64
C GLU A 729 -1.54 -22.96 15.15
N ALA A 730 -1.44 -21.63 15.26
CA ALA A 730 -2.45 -20.71 14.74
C ALA A 730 -2.60 -20.81 13.21
N MET A 731 -1.48 -20.94 12.49
CA MET A 731 -1.49 -21.20 11.06
C MET A 731 -2.17 -22.54 10.74
N GLN A 732 -1.80 -23.62 11.42
CA GLN A 732 -2.42 -24.93 11.20
C GLN A 732 -3.93 -24.92 11.49
N GLN A 733 -4.36 -24.27 12.57
CA GLN A 733 -5.78 -24.15 12.91
C GLN A 733 -6.55 -23.36 11.85
N LYS A 734 -5.95 -22.30 11.30
CA LYS A 734 -6.55 -21.55 10.19
C LYS A 734 -6.68 -22.41 8.93
N LEU A 735 -5.64 -23.17 8.57
CA LEU A 735 -5.67 -24.07 7.42
C LEU A 735 -6.67 -25.22 7.59
N ALA A 736 -6.86 -25.74 8.80
CA ALA A 736 -7.86 -26.77 9.08
C ALA A 736 -9.31 -26.25 8.99
N ASN A 737 -9.54 -24.97 9.31
CA ASN A 737 -10.86 -24.36 9.32
C ASN A 737 -11.23 -23.65 8.01
N SER A 738 -10.28 -23.44 7.10
CA SER A 738 -10.52 -22.78 5.81
C SER A 738 -10.74 -23.80 4.70
N ARG A 739 -11.71 -23.53 3.82
CA ARG A 739 -11.94 -24.32 2.61
C ARG A 739 -11.18 -23.76 1.39
N SER A 740 -10.75 -22.51 1.46
CA SER A 740 -10.12 -21.77 0.35
C SER A 740 -8.61 -21.61 0.51
N ASP A 741 -8.10 -21.63 1.75
CA ASP A 741 -6.70 -21.37 2.06
C ASP A 741 -5.91 -22.67 1.98
N THR A 742 -4.98 -22.71 1.04
CA THR A 742 -4.16 -23.90 0.80
C THR A 742 -2.68 -23.55 0.83
N PRO A 743 -1.84 -24.27 1.59
CA PRO A 743 -0.40 -24.04 1.53
C PRO A 743 0.09 -24.37 0.13
N TYR A 744 0.82 -23.45 -0.48
CA TYR A 744 1.24 -23.55 -1.87
C TYR A 744 2.75 -23.75 -1.99
N MET A 745 3.54 -22.89 -1.35
CA MET A 745 5.00 -23.00 -1.33
C MET A 745 5.51 -23.11 0.09
N LEU A 746 6.51 -23.97 0.28
CA LEU A 746 7.16 -24.26 1.55
C LEU A 746 8.65 -23.97 1.41
N PHE A 747 9.19 -23.18 2.32
CA PHE A 747 10.60 -22.82 2.35
C PHE A 747 11.22 -23.41 3.60
N LEU A 748 12.23 -24.26 3.41
CA LEU A 748 12.81 -25.06 4.46
C LEU A 748 14.33 -24.93 4.51
N ARG A 749 14.87 -24.99 5.73
CA ARG A 749 16.31 -24.94 6.01
C ARG A 749 16.78 -26.32 6.44
N ARG A 750 17.87 -26.80 5.86
CA ARG A 750 18.53 -28.04 6.25
C ARG A 750 18.99 -27.94 7.71
N MET A 751 18.67 -28.95 8.52
CA MET A 751 19.11 -29.03 9.92
C MET A 751 20.50 -29.67 10.01
N ASP A 752 21.38 -29.10 10.84
CA ASP A 752 22.69 -29.68 11.11
C ASP A 752 22.57 -30.94 11.98
N THR A 753 23.23 -32.02 11.57
CA THR A 753 23.22 -33.35 12.21
C THR A 753 23.80 -33.37 13.64
N ALA A 754 24.42 -32.28 14.11
CA ALA A 754 24.94 -32.17 15.47
C ALA A 754 23.85 -31.95 16.54
N LEU A 755 22.64 -31.52 16.16
CA LEU A 755 21.54 -31.22 17.10
C LEU A 755 20.57 -32.39 17.32
N THR A 756 20.51 -33.36 16.40
CA THR A 756 19.62 -34.53 16.49
C THR A 756 19.99 -35.51 17.60
N GLN A 757 21.26 -35.56 18.03
CA GLN A 757 21.68 -36.45 19.13
C GLN A 757 21.32 -35.94 20.53
N LYS A 758 20.97 -34.65 20.70
CA LYS A 758 20.64 -34.09 22.03
C LYS A 758 19.17 -34.21 22.40
N LYS A 759 18.23 -34.23 21.45
CA LYS A 759 16.78 -34.32 21.74
C LYS A 759 16.27 -35.75 21.91
N SER A 760 16.86 -36.75 21.25
CA SER A 760 16.38 -38.15 21.35
C SER A 760 16.57 -38.78 22.75
N LYS A 761 17.47 -38.25 23.58
CA LYS A 761 17.67 -38.73 24.96
C LYS A 761 16.70 -38.14 25.98
N THR A 762 16.07 -37.00 25.72
CA THR A 762 15.21 -36.32 26.71
C THR A 762 13.73 -36.67 26.58
N ASP A 763 13.22 -37.00 25.39
CA ASP A 763 11.78 -37.18 25.17
C ASP A 763 11.25 -38.61 25.39
N LEU A 764 12.12 -39.64 25.44
CA LEU A 764 11.68 -41.00 25.77
C LEU A 764 11.40 -41.24 27.27
N SER A 765 11.66 -40.27 28.14
CA SER A 765 11.52 -40.45 29.60
C SER A 765 10.23 -39.91 30.21
N LYS A 766 9.35 -39.26 29.42
CA LYS A 766 8.16 -38.56 29.95
C LYS A 766 6.80 -38.97 29.38
N MET A 767 6.74 -39.95 28.49
CA MET A 767 5.48 -40.56 28.08
C MET A 767 5.29 -41.91 28.77
N THR A 768 4.83 -41.89 30.02
CA THR A 768 4.18 -43.04 30.64
C THR A 768 3.15 -42.57 31.66
N VAL A 769 1.89 -42.92 31.38
CA VAL A 769 0.76 -43.16 32.31
C VAL A 769 0.10 -41.95 33.00
N SER A 770 -1.10 -41.61 32.51
CA SER A 770 -2.38 -41.48 33.28
C SER A 770 -3.38 -40.70 32.40
N SER A 771 -4.34 -41.33 31.72
CA SER A 771 -5.55 -42.09 32.14
C SER A 771 -6.81 -41.21 32.17
N LEU A 772 -7.82 -41.70 31.41
CA LEU A 772 -9.23 -41.29 31.26
C LEU A 772 -9.55 -40.18 30.26
#